data_AF-A0A9D6QL41-F1
#
_entry.id   AF-A0A9D6QL41-F1
#
_cell.length_a   1.000
_cell.length_b   1.000
_cell.length_c   1.000
_cell.angle_alpha   90.00
_cell.angle_beta   90.00
_cell.angle_gamma   90.00
#
_symmetry.space_group_name_H-M   'P 1'
#
loop_
_entity.id
_entity.type
_entity.pdbx_description
1 polymer ?
#
loop_
_entity_poly.entity_id
_entity_poly.type
_entity_poly.pdbx_seq_one_letter_code
_entity_poly.pdbx_strand_id
1 'polypeptide(L)'
;MTALLAVAVGHAANTTPHFQIENVGRSANGNRQIGLKTTPDGNVHVVYTGCTDGPCKNDELFYSMKSADGKWATSVVDDDKKQTGWAATLEVDASGTLHVAYSNHYKFPTLRYATKKAGGAWEKQVVGKTAGGYWTSMALRGDEVLVSNTSFPSNDVSKSALQLATLSRGAWSFKELDNSFNAGWFTQLALDKDNLPVITYVSEAYPNGALMLTRQLADGTWKTEKLDDDTVKHSLAIDAKGFIHVAYNRMDEKFMKTRDLMYVTNAPDGEWHRTLVEGGEYSQQDTGHFPCLKIDPKVSWATLILAALLASLLLLAAEARAAAQKEWTFLVFLNGNNNLDTWAFENLLEMEKIGSTDRVNVVVQWASLERKKTVRLLVGKGSSPVLEDLGAVDMGDYRTLVDFVKWGVDKFPAQKYFIDVWDHGTGWHDTKIKIGDISHDEVTGHWITTEQLALALDESAKIIGHKVDLYGSDACQMAMAEIASQVAPSVDVYAGSQIDTPLRGWPYTQLLEKWNALADASPENVARLLLAEYIRSFSGGVHGKKDATFAVYDLSRLAPFEEAMSGLTASLISARRGMRPKVVDARIKAMTITSDYKDLLDFLDQLEAVNAIGAGGIARAAVARVRETAARLVVANGSTGRYPMASGLSIWLPHYVKSFDKYVARYKALSFSKATHWEEGMRPYLDAKPLELEQREPAPDAALSAPLDHYADVQRFLAELARAHPANARLMQIGVSDSGQVIEGLRLGNGPVANLVVATHHGNEYGSTEVAKALAASLAAEPIAGQTVYVIPVLNTQGYDQKKRGEDYDTSSQDPNRDYPGPCGTAGPFKLRSTWSLAHFVAEARIVTAATLHTFHPAVVWPWGFGTREFDPPGLEEFRRLATTATSESRYPVGNSTDLIYPAAGTFEDFAFSEYGVWPLLFELGHTHKPAESDIQELIRVNVPGLRRMLEQAPRERAALHRFTGKCDAPGFDPHLE
;
A
#
# COMPACT_ATOMS: atom_id res chain seq x y z
N MET A 1 -0.14 -29.24 -9.38
CA MET A 1 -0.17 -30.70 -9.14
C MET A 1 -0.55 -30.96 -7.70
N THR A 2 -1.80 -31.31 -7.41
CA THR A 2 -2.24 -32.39 -6.49
C THR A 2 -3.77 -32.41 -6.45
N ALA A 3 -4.36 -33.56 -6.77
CA ALA A 3 -5.79 -33.84 -6.61
C ALA A 3 -6.08 -34.19 -5.15
N LEU A 4 -7.19 -33.72 -4.58
CA LEU A 4 -7.79 -34.32 -3.38
C LEU A 4 -9.27 -33.96 -3.21
N LEU A 5 -10.04 -35.02 -2.98
CA LEU A 5 -11.40 -35.19 -2.46
C LEU A 5 -12.03 -34.00 -1.70
N ALA A 6 -13.32 -33.74 -1.99
CA ALA A 6 -14.25 -33.16 -1.02
C ALA A 6 -15.46 -34.09 -0.86
N VAL A 7 -15.60 -34.64 0.36
CA VAL A 7 -16.84 -35.23 0.86
C VAL A 7 -17.63 -34.09 1.50
N ALA A 8 -18.82 -33.80 0.98
CA ALA A 8 -19.78 -32.90 1.61
C ALA A 8 -20.84 -33.72 2.35
N VAL A 9 -20.92 -33.54 3.67
CA VAL A 9 -22.12 -33.80 4.48
C VAL A 9 -22.30 -32.58 5.38
N GLY A 10 -23.48 -31.97 5.31
CA GLY A 10 -23.77 -30.65 5.87
C GLY A 10 -23.96 -30.63 7.40
N HIS A 11 -23.11 -29.81 8.04
CA HIS A 11 -23.33 -28.88 9.15
C HIS A 11 -24.02 -29.32 10.46
N ALA A 12 -23.21 -29.27 11.52
CA ALA A 12 -23.50 -28.39 12.66
C ALA A 12 -22.25 -27.55 13.01
N ALA A 13 -22.45 -26.22 13.09
CA ALA A 13 -21.60 -25.19 13.69
C ALA A 13 -20.23 -24.84 13.07
N ASN A 14 -19.97 -23.53 12.99
CA ASN A 14 -18.73 -22.84 12.63
C ASN A 14 -17.44 -23.57 13.05
N THR A 15 -16.82 -24.25 12.08
CA THR A 15 -15.38 -24.28 11.88
C THR A 15 -15.18 -24.41 10.39
N THR A 16 -14.29 -23.62 9.79
CA THR A 16 -13.72 -23.94 8.47
C THR A 16 -13.42 -25.45 8.46
N PRO A 17 -13.89 -26.25 7.50
CA PRO A 17 -13.60 -27.67 7.52
C PRO A 17 -12.09 -27.85 7.57
N HIS A 18 -11.59 -28.36 8.71
CA HIS A 18 -10.19 -28.73 8.86
C HIS A 18 -9.99 -30.00 8.05
N PHE A 19 -9.66 -29.83 6.77
CA PHE A 19 -9.25 -30.95 5.95
C PHE A 19 -7.92 -31.49 6.47
N GLN A 20 -7.91 -32.75 6.89
CA GLN A 20 -6.66 -33.47 7.14
C GLN A 20 -6.23 -34.13 5.83
N ILE A 21 -5.13 -33.65 5.26
CA ILE A 21 -4.50 -34.30 4.11
C ILE A 21 -3.68 -35.46 4.65
N GLU A 22 -4.10 -36.67 4.34
CA GLU A 22 -3.41 -37.90 4.75
C GLU A 22 -2.86 -38.65 3.54
N ASN A 23 -1.59 -39.04 3.63
CA ASN A 23 -0.95 -39.85 2.60
C ASN A 23 -1.24 -41.33 2.89
N VAL A 24 -2.15 -41.92 2.09
CA VAL A 24 -2.59 -43.32 2.21
C VAL A 24 -1.65 -44.29 1.49
N GLY A 25 -0.89 -43.82 0.49
CA GLY A 25 0.03 -44.66 -0.28
C GLY A 25 0.40 -44.07 -1.65
N ARG A 26 1.25 -44.79 -2.37
CA ARG A 26 1.74 -44.38 -3.70
C ARG A 26 0.71 -44.70 -4.79
N SER A 27 0.18 -43.67 -5.44
CA SER A 27 -0.76 -43.81 -6.57
C SER A 27 -0.01 -43.99 -7.90
N ALA A 28 -0.59 -44.77 -8.81
CA ALA A 28 -0.18 -44.80 -10.22
C ALA A 28 -0.66 -43.52 -10.94
N ASN A 29 0.02 -43.14 -12.04
CA ASN A 29 -0.38 -42.02 -12.87
C ASN A 29 -1.69 -42.33 -13.61
N GLY A 30 -2.64 -41.39 -13.59
CA GLY A 30 -3.92 -41.56 -14.29
C GLY A 30 -5.00 -42.31 -13.52
N ASN A 31 -4.87 -42.41 -12.19
CA ASN A 31 -5.92 -42.95 -11.31
C ASN A 31 -7.25 -42.17 -11.53
N ARG A 32 -8.29 -42.86 -12.03
CA ARG A 32 -9.54 -42.20 -12.47
C ARG A 32 -10.71 -42.28 -11.48
N GLN A 33 -10.61 -43.13 -10.44
CA GLN A 33 -11.64 -43.28 -9.41
C GLN A 33 -11.05 -43.97 -8.16
N ILE A 34 -11.35 -43.44 -6.97
CA ILE A 34 -11.00 -44.03 -5.67
C ILE A 34 -12.29 -44.55 -5.03
N GLY A 35 -12.30 -45.80 -4.55
CA GLY A 35 -13.41 -46.32 -3.76
C GLY A 35 -13.18 -46.01 -2.29
N LEU A 36 -14.16 -45.39 -1.63
CA LEU A 36 -14.09 -45.04 -0.21
C LEU A 36 -15.36 -45.48 0.52
N LYS A 37 -15.20 -46.15 1.65
CA LYS A 37 -16.31 -46.56 2.52
C LYS A 37 -15.96 -46.30 3.98
N THR A 38 -16.94 -45.81 4.73
CA THR A 38 -16.86 -45.66 6.19
C THR A 38 -17.84 -46.63 6.83
N THR A 39 -17.37 -47.45 7.77
CA THR A 39 -18.22 -48.36 8.54
C THR A 39 -18.74 -47.70 9.82
N PRO A 40 -19.82 -48.22 10.45
CA PRO A 40 -20.42 -47.62 11.65
C PRO A 40 -19.48 -47.50 12.87
N ASP A 41 -18.44 -48.31 12.93
CA ASP A 41 -17.39 -48.29 13.96
C ASP A 41 -16.32 -47.20 13.71
N GLY A 42 -16.47 -46.39 12.66
CA GLY A 42 -15.61 -45.26 12.36
C GLY A 42 -14.37 -45.61 11.52
N ASN A 43 -14.23 -46.87 11.09
CA ASN A 43 -13.12 -47.25 10.22
C ASN A 43 -13.30 -46.66 8.82
N VAL A 44 -12.18 -46.21 8.24
CA VAL A 44 -12.13 -45.68 6.87
C VAL A 44 -11.44 -46.71 5.98
N HIS A 45 -12.14 -47.12 4.94
CA HIS A 45 -11.68 -48.10 3.97
C HIS A 45 -11.51 -47.43 2.61
N VAL A 46 -10.36 -47.66 1.97
CA VAL A 46 -10.02 -47.06 0.69
C VAL A 46 -9.46 -48.12 -0.25
N VAL A 47 -9.93 -48.13 -1.50
CA VAL A 47 -9.32 -48.89 -2.61
C VAL A 47 -8.83 -47.93 -3.68
N TYR A 48 -7.60 -48.15 -4.15
CA TYR A 48 -6.93 -47.27 -5.10
C TYR A 48 -5.89 -48.01 -5.94
N THR A 49 -5.62 -47.48 -7.13
CA THR A 49 -4.59 -47.99 -8.02
C THR A 49 -3.23 -47.38 -7.68
N GLY A 50 -2.24 -48.24 -7.48
CA GLY A 50 -0.88 -47.89 -7.10
C GLY A 50 0.17 -48.69 -7.86
N CYS A 51 1.42 -48.61 -7.42
CA CYS A 51 2.51 -49.43 -7.94
C CYS A 51 3.57 -49.69 -6.87
N THR A 52 4.09 -50.93 -6.80
CA THR A 52 5.23 -51.32 -5.96
C THR A 52 6.59 -51.16 -6.66
N ASP A 53 6.63 -51.09 -8.00
CA ASP A 53 7.86 -50.91 -8.79
C ASP A 53 8.23 -49.42 -9.01
N GLY A 54 9.50 -49.13 -9.34
CA GLY A 54 10.11 -47.78 -9.48
C GLY A 54 9.29 -46.75 -10.26
N PRO A 55 9.68 -46.23 -11.45
CA PRO A 55 8.71 -45.47 -12.26
C PRO A 55 7.55 -46.43 -12.59
N CYS A 56 6.31 -46.15 -12.14
CA CYS A 56 5.18 -47.08 -12.17
C CYS A 56 4.98 -47.69 -13.56
N LYS A 57 5.46 -48.93 -13.77
CA LYS A 57 5.38 -49.61 -15.06
C LYS A 57 4.15 -50.51 -15.13
N ASN A 58 3.68 -51.00 -13.98
CA ASN A 58 2.53 -51.89 -13.86
C ASN A 58 1.60 -51.36 -12.76
N ASP A 59 0.31 -51.21 -13.09
CA ASP A 59 -0.70 -50.82 -12.11
C ASP A 59 -1.16 -52.02 -11.27
N GLU A 60 -1.26 -51.81 -9.97
CA GLU A 60 -1.73 -52.78 -8.97
C GLU A 60 -2.89 -52.16 -8.16
N LEU A 61 -3.84 -52.97 -7.72
CA LEU A 61 -4.96 -52.54 -6.88
C LEU A 61 -4.61 -52.71 -5.40
N PHE A 62 -4.69 -51.63 -4.63
CA PHE A 62 -4.43 -51.60 -3.20
C PHE A 62 -5.72 -51.36 -2.41
N TYR A 63 -5.71 -51.87 -1.18
CA TYR A 63 -6.67 -51.57 -0.13
C TYR A 63 -5.93 -51.03 1.07
N SER A 64 -6.39 -49.89 1.61
CA SER A 64 -5.91 -49.33 2.87
C SER A 64 -7.07 -49.11 3.83
N MET A 65 -6.83 -49.41 5.11
CA MET A 65 -7.78 -49.18 6.19
C MET A 65 -7.15 -48.31 7.26
N LYS A 66 -7.88 -47.31 7.73
CA LYS A 66 -7.54 -46.55 8.93
C LYS A 66 -8.35 -47.12 10.09
N SER A 67 -7.66 -47.70 11.07
CA SER A 67 -8.25 -48.12 12.33
C SER A 67 -8.50 -46.92 13.25
N ALA A 68 -9.32 -47.10 14.29
CA ALA A 68 -9.64 -46.07 15.28
C ALA A 68 -8.42 -45.48 16.03
N ASP A 69 -7.26 -46.15 15.99
CA ASP A 69 -5.97 -45.66 16.52
C ASP A 69 -5.24 -44.69 15.57
N GLY A 70 -5.81 -44.42 14.39
CA GLY A 70 -5.36 -43.40 13.45
C GLY A 70 -4.28 -43.84 12.46
N LYS A 71 -3.87 -45.11 12.43
CA LYS A 71 -2.83 -45.60 11.50
C LYS A 71 -3.43 -46.29 10.27
N TRP A 72 -2.80 -46.08 9.12
CA TRP A 72 -3.14 -46.76 7.87
C TRP A 72 -2.46 -48.14 7.79
N ALA A 73 -3.25 -49.17 7.49
CA ALA A 73 -2.79 -50.51 7.16
C ALA A 73 -3.14 -50.84 5.71
N THR A 74 -2.13 -51.16 4.90
CA THR A 74 -2.27 -51.38 3.46
C THR A 74 -2.06 -52.85 3.09
N SER A 75 -2.84 -53.36 2.14
CA SER A 75 -2.65 -54.66 1.52
C SER A 75 -2.90 -54.59 0.02
N VAL A 76 -2.18 -55.39 -0.75
CA VAL A 76 -2.42 -55.56 -2.18
C VAL A 76 -3.68 -56.42 -2.38
N VAL A 77 -4.62 -55.92 -3.19
CA VAL A 77 -5.85 -56.63 -3.59
C VAL A 77 -5.56 -57.48 -4.82
N ASP A 78 -5.00 -56.88 -5.88
CA ASP A 78 -4.67 -57.57 -7.13
C ASP A 78 -3.44 -56.94 -7.80
N ASP A 79 -2.44 -57.76 -8.10
CA ASP A 79 -1.13 -57.39 -8.64
C ASP A 79 -0.80 -58.13 -9.93
N ASP A 80 -1.81 -58.49 -10.73
CA ASP A 80 -1.62 -59.28 -11.94
C ASP A 80 -0.73 -58.64 -13.03
N LYS A 81 -0.24 -57.42 -12.78
CA LYS A 81 0.65 -56.58 -13.59
C LYS A 81 0.10 -56.28 -14.98
N LYS A 82 -1.23 -56.28 -15.12
CA LYS A 82 -1.96 -56.07 -16.38
C LYS A 82 -2.86 -54.84 -16.32
N GLN A 83 -2.33 -53.71 -15.86
CA GLN A 83 -3.07 -52.44 -15.73
C GLN A 83 -4.37 -52.62 -14.92
N THR A 84 -4.25 -53.17 -13.71
CA THR A 84 -5.40 -53.58 -12.89
C THR A 84 -5.78 -52.51 -11.88
N GLY A 85 -7.08 -52.44 -11.55
CA GLY A 85 -7.63 -51.55 -10.53
C GLY A 85 -8.43 -50.38 -11.09
N TRP A 86 -8.74 -50.40 -12.39
CA TRP A 86 -9.51 -49.33 -13.01
C TRP A 86 -10.95 -49.28 -12.47
N ALA A 87 -11.41 -48.05 -12.20
CA ALA A 87 -12.75 -47.73 -11.72
C ALA A 87 -13.21 -48.57 -10.50
N ALA A 88 -12.32 -48.78 -9.54
CA ALA A 88 -12.60 -49.63 -8.38
C ALA A 88 -13.68 -49.03 -7.47
N THR A 89 -14.60 -49.88 -7.02
CA THR A 89 -15.64 -49.59 -6.03
C THR A 89 -15.55 -50.57 -4.87
N LEU A 90 -15.91 -50.10 -3.67
CA LEU A 90 -15.78 -50.85 -2.42
C LEU A 90 -17.08 -50.78 -1.63
N GLU A 91 -17.56 -51.93 -1.19
CA GLU A 91 -18.62 -52.07 -0.21
C GLU A 91 -18.19 -52.97 0.94
N VAL A 92 -18.81 -52.77 2.10
CA VAL A 92 -18.58 -53.59 3.30
C VAL A 92 -19.92 -54.13 3.76
N ASP A 93 -20.05 -55.46 3.81
CA ASP A 93 -21.29 -56.09 4.26
C ASP A 93 -21.44 -56.05 5.79
N ALA A 94 -22.60 -56.48 6.28
CA ALA A 94 -22.89 -56.50 7.72
C ALA A 94 -21.97 -57.46 8.51
N SER A 95 -21.31 -58.41 7.85
CA SER A 95 -20.33 -59.33 8.47
C SER A 95 -18.92 -58.74 8.54
N GLY A 96 -18.71 -57.55 7.96
CA GLY A 96 -17.39 -56.93 7.82
C GLY A 96 -16.57 -57.50 6.66
N THR A 97 -17.20 -58.24 5.74
CA THR A 97 -16.56 -58.71 4.52
C THR A 97 -16.43 -57.53 3.56
N LEU A 98 -15.23 -57.36 3.01
CA LEU A 98 -14.94 -56.35 2.00
C LEU A 98 -15.29 -56.90 0.62
N HIS A 99 -15.97 -56.11 -0.19
CA HIS A 99 -16.37 -56.42 -1.56
C HIS A 99 -15.79 -55.37 -2.49
N VAL A 100 -14.99 -55.78 -3.47
CA VAL A 100 -14.34 -54.86 -4.40
C VAL A 100 -14.67 -55.29 -5.82
N ALA A 101 -15.31 -54.41 -6.60
CA ALA A 101 -15.42 -54.58 -8.05
C ALA A 101 -14.48 -53.60 -8.74
N TYR A 102 -13.85 -54.06 -9.81
CA TYR A 102 -12.82 -53.33 -10.53
C TYR A 102 -12.65 -53.93 -11.93
N SER A 103 -11.83 -53.29 -12.76
CA SER A 103 -11.39 -53.88 -14.03
C SER A 103 -9.89 -53.86 -14.20
N ASN A 104 -9.45 -54.72 -15.11
CA ASN A 104 -8.14 -54.61 -15.74
C ASN A 104 -8.27 -53.93 -17.10
N HIS A 105 -7.21 -53.27 -17.54
CA HIS A 105 -7.18 -52.55 -18.82
C HIS A 105 -6.18 -53.18 -19.80
N TYR A 106 -6.11 -54.51 -19.85
CA TYR A 106 -5.16 -55.23 -20.72
C TYR A 106 -5.84 -55.80 -21.96
N LYS A 107 -5.63 -55.14 -23.11
CA LYS A 107 -6.21 -55.41 -24.44
C LYS A 107 -7.74 -55.22 -24.51
N PHE A 108 -8.49 -55.80 -23.59
CA PHE A 108 -9.92 -55.59 -23.40
C PHE A 108 -10.24 -55.53 -21.90
N PRO A 109 -11.15 -54.64 -21.47
CA PRO A 109 -11.58 -54.57 -20.08
C PRO A 109 -12.28 -55.86 -19.66
N THR A 110 -11.95 -56.38 -18.48
CA THR A 110 -12.73 -57.45 -17.86
C THR A 110 -13.20 -57.03 -16.47
N LEU A 111 -14.47 -57.26 -16.17
CA LEU A 111 -15.02 -57.05 -14.85
C LEU A 111 -14.42 -58.08 -13.91
N ARG A 112 -13.93 -57.62 -12.76
CA ARG A 112 -13.35 -58.45 -11.72
C ARG A 112 -13.96 -58.12 -10.39
N TYR A 113 -13.90 -59.11 -9.52
CA TYR A 113 -14.44 -59.01 -8.19
C TYR A 113 -13.50 -59.67 -7.20
N ALA A 114 -13.27 -59.01 -6.08
CA ALA A 114 -12.47 -59.52 -4.99
C ALA A 114 -13.22 -59.38 -3.66
N THR A 115 -13.02 -60.37 -2.78
CA THR A 115 -13.56 -60.36 -1.43
C THR A 115 -12.50 -60.61 -0.40
N LYS A 116 -12.67 -60.03 0.79
CA LYS A 116 -11.82 -60.32 1.94
C LYS A 116 -12.65 -60.31 3.21
N LYS A 117 -12.72 -61.48 3.86
CA LYS A 117 -13.28 -61.62 5.21
C LYS A 117 -12.34 -60.99 6.23
N ALA A 118 -12.87 -60.57 7.37
CA ALA A 118 -12.06 -60.03 8.47
C ALA A 118 -10.90 -60.98 8.84
N GLY A 119 -9.67 -60.49 8.80
CA GLY A 119 -8.45 -61.28 9.07
C GLY A 119 -8.06 -62.33 8.01
N GLY A 120 -8.83 -62.47 6.93
CA GLY A 120 -8.57 -63.41 5.84
C GLY A 120 -7.71 -62.85 4.70
N ALA A 121 -7.41 -63.69 3.71
CA ALA A 121 -6.75 -63.31 2.47
C ALA A 121 -7.77 -62.79 1.43
N TRP A 122 -7.27 -62.09 0.40
CA TRP A 122 -8.09 -61.68 -0.75
C TRP A 122 -8.42 -62.89 -1.63
N GLU A 123 -9.70 -63.10 -1.92
CA GLU A 123 -10.20 -64.05 -2.90
C GLU A 123 -10.61 -63.27 -4.16
N LYS A 124 -10.15 -63.68 -5.34
CA LYS A 124 -10.36 -62.96 -6.60
C LYS A 124 -11.08 -63.83 -7.62
N GLN A 125 -11.97 -63.23 -8.40
CA GLN A 125 -12.62 -63.86 -9.54
C GLN A 125 -12.76 -62.90 -10.72
N VAL A 126 -12.62 -63.44 -11.93
CA VAL A 126 -13.00 -62.76 -13.17
C VAL A 126 -14.51 -62.98 -13.38
N VAL A 127 -15.25 -61.91 -13.64
CA VAL A 127 -16.71 -61.91 -13.70
C VAL A 127 -17.16 -61.86 -15.17
N GLY A 128 -17.81 -62.93 -15.63
CA GLY A 128 -18.37 -63.02 -16.98
C GLY A 128 -17.37 -63.44 -18.08
N LYS A 129 -17.86 -63.55 -19.33
CA LYS A 129 -17.07 -63.95 -20.52
C LYS A 129 -16.93 -62.84 -21.57
N THR A 130 -17.66 -61.74 -21.44
CA THR A 130 -17.66 -60.60 -22.38
C THR A 130 -16.64 -59.54 -21.97
N ALA A 131 -16.12 -58.76 -22.93
CA ALA A 131 -15.39 -57.54 -22.59
C ALA A 131 -16.34 -56.59 -21.83
N GLY A 132 -15.91 -56.05 -20.69
CA GLY A 132 -16.75 -55.25 -19.80
C GLY A 132 -16.02 -54.85 -18.52
N GLY A 133 -16.64 -54.03 -17.68
CA GLY A 133 -16.04 -53.57 -16.43
C GLY A 133 -15.36 -52.20 -16.48
N TYR A 134 -15.52 -51.43 -17.56
CA TYR A 134 -15.27 -49.99 -17.42
C TYR A 134 -16.32 -49.40 -16.49
N TRP A 135 -15.90 -48.42 -15.67
CA TRP A 135 -16.74 -47.70 -14.70
C TRP A 135 -17.60 -48.63 -13.85
N THR A 136 -17.20 -48.89 -12.60
CA THR A 136 -17.99 -49.75 -11.74
C THR A 136 -18.59 -48.98 -10.57
N SER A 137 -19.81 -49.35 -10.19
CA SER A 137 -20.45 -48.91 -8.96
C SER A 137 -21.26 -50.05 -8.39
N MET A 138 -21.09 -50.28 -7.08
CA MET A 138 -21.62 -51.45 -6.37
C MET A 138 -22.60 -51.04 -5.29
N ALA A 139 -23.60 -51.88 -5.07
CA ALA A 139 -24.44 -51.84 -3.88
C ALA A 139 -24.71 -53.26 -3.38
N LEU A 140 -24.91 -53.39 -2.06
CA LEU A 140 -25.25 -54.66 -1.41
C LEU A 140 -26.75 -54.69 -1.12
N ARG A 141 -27.44 -55.72 -1.64
CA ARG A 141 -28.87 -55.94 -1.43
C ARG A 141 -29.07 -57.24 -0.66
N GLY A 142 -29.11 -57.16 0.66
CA GLY A 142 -29.05 -58.35 1.52
C GLY A 142 -27.77 -59.14 1.23
N ASP A 143 -27.91 -60.42 0.87
CA ASP A 143 -26.79 -61.29 0.48
C ASP A 143 -26.38 -61.16 -1.01
N GLU A 144 -27.06 -60.31 -1.78
CA GLU A 144 -26.75 -60.09 -3.18
C GLU A 144 -25.76 -58.95 -3.38
N VAL A 145 -24.83 -59.13 -4.32
CA VAL A 145 -23.93 -58.07 -4.78
C VAL A 145 -24.39 -57.60 -6.14
N LEU A 146 -24.73 -56.32 -6.23
CA LEU A 146 -25.12 -55.66 -7.46
C LEU A 146 -23.95 -54.80 -7.94
N VAL A 147 -23.53 -55.00 -9.19
CA VAL A 147 -22.46 -54.21 -9.82
C VAL A 147 -22.97 -53.66 -11.15
N SER A 148 -23.20 -52.35 -11.20
CA SER A 148 -23.38 -51.65 -12.46
C SER A 148 -22.01 -51.48 -13.13
N ASN A 149 -21.94 -51.76 -14.44
CA ASN A 149 -20.73 -51.61 -15.24
C ASN A 149 -21.04 -51.25 -16.69
N THR A 150 -20.04 -50.69 -17.38
CA THR A 150 -20.05 -50.56 -18.83
C THR A 150 -19.57 -51.87 -19.46
N SER A 151 -20.42 -52.49 -20.26
CA SER A 151 -20.13 -53.71 -21.03
C SER A 151 -19.84 -53.39 -22.50
N PHE A 152 -18.99 -54.20 -23.14
CA PHE A 152 -18.60 -54.08 -24.54
C PHE A 152 -18.98 -55.38 -25.26
N PRO A 153 -20.22 -55.49 -25.78
CA PRO A 153 -20.69 -56.69 -26.47
C PRO A 153 -19.90 -56.97 -27.77
N SER A 154 -19.19 -55.98 -28.30
CA SER A 154 -18.22 -56.12 -29.39
C SER A 154 -16.99 -55.24 -29.14
N ASN A 155 -15.97 -55.33 -30.00
CA ASN A 155 -14.77 -54.46 -29.94
C ASN A 155 -15.06 -53.00 -30.34
N ASP A 156 -16.29 -52.68 -30.74
CA ASP A 156 -16.72 -51.34 -31.10
C ASP A 156 -17.21 -50.60 -29.85
N VAL A 157 -16.46 -49.58 -29.44
CA VAL A 157 -16.78 -48.78 -28.24
C VAL A 157 -18.13 -48.06 -28.36
N SER A 158 -18.60 -47.76 -29.57
CA SER A 158 -19.92 -47.17 -29.80
C SER A 158 -21.07 -48.11 -29.44
N LYS A 159 -20.78 -49.41 -29.29
CA LYS A 159 -21.70 -50.45 -28.84
C LYS A 159 -21.63 -50.69 -27.34
N SER A 160 -20.94 -49.84 -26.58
CA SER A 160 -20.94 -49.96 -25.12
C SER A 160 -22.36 -49.86 -24.56
N ALA A 161 -22.64 -50.67 -23.54
CA ALA A 161 -23.95 -50.81 -22.95
C ALA A 161 -23.88 -50.80 -21.41
N LEU A 162 -24.85 -50.17 -20.76
CA LEU A 162 -25.02 -50.27 -19.33
C LEU A 162 -25.47 -51.70 -18.98
N GLN A 163 -24.72 -52.35 -18.10
CA GLN A 163 -25.01 -53.70 -17.63
C GLN A 163 -25.03 -53.77 -16.10
N LEU A 164 -25.99 -54.52 -15.57
CA LEU A 164 -26.05 -54.90 -14.16
C LEU A 164 -25.62 -56.36 -14.01
N ALA A 165 -24.50 -56.58 -13.33
CA ALA A 165 -24.07 -57.89 -12.88
C ALA A 165 -24.58 -58.14 -11.45
N THR A 166 -25.19 -59.29 -11.20
CA THR A 166 -25.75 -59.66 -9.89
C THR A 166 -25.15 -60.98 -9.44
N LEU A 167 -24.46 -60.96 -8.30
CA LEU A 167 -24.04 -62.17 -7.60
C LEU A 167 -25.12 -62.55 -6.59
N SER A 168 -25.77 -63.69 -6.82
CA SER A 168 -26.80 -64.23 -5.92
C SER A 168 -26.56 -65.72 -5.76
N ARG A 169 -26.55 -66.21 -4.52
CA ARG A 169 -26.29 -67.63 -4.17
C ARG A 169 -25.01 -68.19 -4.81
N GLY A 170 -23.96 -67.38 -4.89
CA GLY A 170 -22.66 -67.77 -5.45
C GLY A 170 -22.56 -67.82 -6.97
N ALA A 171 -23.61 -67.42 -7.71
CA ALA A 171 -23.61 -67.38 -9.17
C ALA A 171 -23.84 -65.95 -9.69
N TRP A 172 -23.10 -65.58 -10.74
CA TRP A 172 -23.28 -64.31 -11.45
C TRP A 172 -24.35 -64.42 -12.53
N SER A 173 -25.23 -63.44 -12.58
CA SER A 173 -26.16 -63.19 -13.68
C SER A 173 -25.95 -61.78 -14.24
N PHE A 174 -26.25 -61.58 -15.53
CA PHE A 174 -26.00 -60.32 -16.23
C PHE A 174 -27.27 -59.86 -16.92
N LYS A 175 -27.59 -58.57 -16.74
CA LYS A 175 -28.71 -57.92 -17.42
C LYS A 175 -28.22 -56.65 -18.11
N GLU A 176 -28.39 -56.59 -19.42
CA GLU A 176 -28.22 -55.36 -20.19
C GLU A 176 -29.43 -54.44 -19.94
N LEU A 177 -29.16 -53.18 -19.59
CA LEU A 177 -30.19 -52.20 -19.20
C LEU A 177 -30.38 -51.12 -20.26
N ASP A 178 -29.31 -50.70 -20.93
CA ASP A 178 -29.36 -49.74 -22.03
C ASP A 178 -28.22 -49.98 -23.02
N ASN A 179 -28.55 -50.13 -24.31
CA ASN A 179 -27.64 -50.35 -25.44
C ASN A 179 -27.83 -49.33 -26.58
N SER A 180 -28.48 -48.19 -26.30
CA SER A 180 -28.93 -47.19 -27.28
C SER A 180 -27.82 -46.65 -28.18
N PHE A 181 -26.76 -46.07 -27.60
CA PHE A 181 -25.48 -45.76 -28.26
C PHE A 181 -24.48 -45.29 -27.21
N ASN A 182 -23.30 -45.89 -27.20
CA ASN A 182 -22.20 -45.60 -26.27
C ASN A 182 -22.69 -45.35 -24.82
N ALA A 183 -23.46 -46.28 -24.27
CA ALA A 183 -24.19 -46.12 -23.01
C ALA A 183 -23.45 -46.79 -21.83
N GLY A 184 -23.64 -46.21 -20.63
CA GLY A 184 -23.17 -46.80 -19.38
C GLY A 184 -21.89 -46.16 -18.83
N TRP A 185 -21.44 -45.03 -19.38
CA TRP A 185 -20.26 -44.32 -18.88
C TRP A 185 -20.50 -43.72 -17.49
N PHE A 186 -19.46 -43.75 -16.64
CA PHE A 186 -19.47 -43.20 -15.28
C PHE A 186 -20.62 -43.70 -14.38
N THR A 187 -21.10 -44.93 -14.63
CA THR A 187 -22.26 -45.50 -13.92
C THR A 187 -22.16 -45.39 -12.39
N GLN A 188 -23.25 -44.96 -11.76
CA GLN A 188 -23.41 -44.89 -10.30
C GLN A 188 -24.66 -45.68 -9.92
N LEU A 189 -24.55 -46.56 -8.93
CA LEU A 189 -25.61 -47.43 -8.43
C LEU A 189 -25.90 -47.10 -6.97
N ALA A 190 -27.18 -46.91 -6.66
CA ALA A 190 -27.70 -46.83 -5.31
C ALA A 190 -28.96 -47.71 -5.17
N LEU A 191 -29.35 -48.00 -3.94
CA LEU A 191 -30.61 -48.66 -3.63
C LEU A 191 -31.61 -47.64 -3.11
N ASP A 192 -32.85 -47.73 -3.58
CA ASP A 192 -33.94 -46.97 -2.99
C ASP A 192 -34.40 -47.57 -1.64
N LYS A 193 -35.41 -46.94 -1.03
CA LYS A 193 -35.98 -47.37 0.26
C LYS A 193 -36.56 -48.80 0.25
N ASP A 194 -36.91 -49.32 -0.92
CA ASP A 194 -37.47 -50.65 -1.11
C ASP A 194 -36.38 -51.66 -1.55
N ASN A 195 -35.10 -51.27 -1.47
CA ASN A 195 -33.93 -52.01 -1.92
C ASN A 195 -33.92 -52.30 -3.43
N LEU A 196 -34.59 -51.47 -4.23
CA LEU A 196 -34.57 -51.58 -5.70
C LEU A 196 -33.41 -50.74 -6.28
N PRO A 197 -32.70 -51.25 -7.30
CA PRO A 197 -31.58 -50.54 -7.89
C PRO A 197 -32.02 -49.31 -8.70
N VAL A 198 -31.33 -48.20 -8.43
CA VAL A 198 -31.37 -46.96 -9.19
C VAL A 198 -29.97 -46.70 -9.73
N ILE A 199 -29.85 -46.54 -11.04
CA ILE A 199 -28.58 -46.42 -11.74
C ILE A 199 -28.59 -45.15 -12.59
N THR A 200 -27.56 -44.33 -12.45
CA THR A 200 -27.35 -43.16 -13.31
C THR A 200 -26.09 -43.35 -14.15
N TYR A 201 -26.11 -42.91 -15.40
CA TYR A 201 -25.02 -43.11 -16.36
C TYR A 201 -25.04 -42.05 -17.46
N VAL A 202 -23.96 -41.95 -18.21
CA VAL A 202 -23.88 -41.13 -19.42
C VAL A 202 -24.07 -41.98 -20.66
N SER A 203 -24.85 -41.47 -21.62
CA SER A 203 -25.03 -42.04 -22.96
C SER A 203 -24.77 -40.99 -24.04
N GLU A 204 -23.98 -41.34 -25.05
CA GLU A 204 -23.74 -40.47 -26.22
C GLU A 204 -24.78 -40.67 -27.34
N ALA A 205 -25.94 -41.27 -27.05
CA ALA A 205 -27.08 -41.25 -27.96
C ALA A 205 -27.58 -39.82 -28.25
N TYR A 206 -27.07 -38.83 -27.50
CA TYR A 206 -27.33 -37.40 -27.62
C TYR A 206 -26.01 -36.66 -27.87
N PRO A 207 -26.02 -35.55 -28.64
CA PRO A 207 -24.84 -34.71 -28.83
C PRO A 207 -24.20 -34.35 -27.48
N ASN A 208 -22.88 -34.51 -27.38
CA ASN A 208 -22.07 -34.23 -26.18
C ASN A 208 -22.38 -35.07 -24.91
N GLY A 209 -23.26 -36.07 -24.99
CA GLY A 209 -23.57 -37.00 -23.89
C GLY A 209 -24.71 -36.52 -22.98
N ALA A 210 -25.66 -37.40 -22.66
CA ALA A 210 -26.77 -37.12 -21.75
C ALA A 210 -26.66 -37.90 -20.44
N LEU A 211 -27.09 -37.24 -19.35
CA LEU A 211 -27.29 -37.88 -18.05
C LEU A 211 -28.59 -38.67 -18.06
N MET A 212 -28.48 -39.98 -17.90
CA MET A 212 -29.58 -40.92 -17.90
C MET A 212 -29.77 -41.51 -16.51
N LEU A 213 -31.03 -41.81 -16.16
CA LEU A 213 -31.40 -42.56 -14.97
C LEU A 213 -32.23 -43.76 -15.37
N THR A 214 -31.85 -44.95 -14.92
CA THR A 214 -32.64 -46.17 -15.04
C THR A 214 -32.90 -46.77 -13.66
N ARG A 215 -34.13 -47.17 -13.38
CA ARG A 215 -34.53 -47.75 -12.10
C ARG A 215 -35.41 -48.97 -12.28
N GLN A 216 -35.27 -49.93 -11.37
CA GLN A 216 -36.17 -51.05 -11.28
C GLN A 216 -37.45 -50.64 -10.53
N LEU A 217 -38.60 -51.01 -11.08
CA LEU A 217 -39.90 -50.83 -10.45
C LEU A 217 -40.27 -52.07 -9.61
N ALA A 218 -41.25 -51.92 -8.72
CA ALA A 218 -41.68 -52.99 -7.81
C ALA A 218 -42.22 -54.24 -8.55
N ASP A 219 -42.68 -54.10 -9.79
CA ASP A 219 -43.10 -55.21 -10.65
C ASP A 219 -41.94 -55.92 -11.37
N GLY A 220 -40.70 -55.48 -11.13
CA GLY A 220 -39.47 -56.02 -11.73
C GLY A 220 -39.09 -55.42 -13.09
N THR A 221 -39.95 -54.59 -13.68
CA THR A 221 -39.67 -53.87 -14.92
C THR A 221 -38.68 -52.73 -14.69
N TRP A 222 -38.09 -52.19 -15.77
CA TRP A 222 -37.11 -51.11 -15.70
C TRP A 222 -37.66 -49.89 -16.43
N LYS A 223 -37.48 -48.72 -15.80
CA LYS A 223 -37.84 -47.43 -16.40
C LYS A 223 -36.59 -46.59 -16.55
N THR A 224 -36.36 -46.07 -17.75
CA THR A 224 -35.27 -45.17 -18.08
C THR A 224 -35.81 -43.78 -18.43
N GLU A 225 -35.18 -42.73 -17.92
CA GLU A 225 -35.50 -41.33 -18.20
C GLU A 225 -34.22 -40.50 -18.36
N LYS A 226 -34.27 -39.46 -19.21
CA LYS A 226 -33.17 -38.50 -19.40
C LYS A 226 -33.30 -37.37 -18.38
N LEU A 227 -32.23 -37.11 -17.63
CA LEU A 227 -32.19 -36.07 -16.60
C LEU A 227 -31.63 -34.75 -17.12
N ASP A 228 -30.58 -34.76 -17.95
CA ASP A 228 -30.02 -33.55 -18.57
C ASP A 228 -29.13 -33.89 -19.79
N ASP A 229 -28.75 -32.87 -20.54
CA ASP A 229 -27.83 -32.92 -21.69
C ASP A 229 -26.41 -32.44 -21.30
N ASP A 230 -25.47 -32.56 -22.24
CA ASP A 230 -24.06 -32.14 -22.15
C ASP A 230 -23.31 -32.57 -20.87
N THR A 231 -23.60 -33.77 -20.37
CA THR A 231 -23.10 -34.25 -19.08
C THR A 231 -21.92 -35.21 -19.24
N VAL A 232 -20.89 -35.02 -18.41
CA VAL A 232 -19.69 -35.88 -18.45
C VAL A 232 -19.57 -36.78 -17.23
N LYS A 233 -19.70 -36.25 -16.01
CA LYS A 233 -19.43 -36.99 -14.77
C LYS A 233 -20.39 -36.57 -13.66
N HIS A 234 -20.83 -37.54 -12.87
CA HIS A 234 -21.86 -37.36 -11.86
C HIS A 234 -21.67 -38.24 -10.63
N SER A 235 -22.41 -37.93 -9.57
CA SER A 235 -22.54 -38.74 -8.36
C SER A 235 -24.00 -38.80 -7.92
N LEU A 236 -24.42 -39.99 -7.47
CA LEU A 236 -25.78 -40.33 -7.08
C LEU A 236 -25.85 -40.55 -5.56
N ALA A 237 -26.89 -40.01 -4.93
CA ALA A 237 -27.31 -40.39 -3.59
C ALA A 237 -28.83 -40.42 -3.49
N ILE A 238 -29.36 -41.24 -2.57
CA ILE A 238 -30.80 -41.35 -2.29
C ILE A 238 -31.02 -41.05 -0.82
N ASP A 239 -31.94 -40.14 -0.50
CA ASP A 239 -32.21 -39.77 0.90
C ASP A 239 -33.12 -40.79 1.60
N ALA A 240 -33.27 -40.62 2.92
CA ALA A 240 -34.12 -41.49 3.73
C ALA A 240 -35.62 -41.42 3.34
N LYS A 241 -36.04 -40.41 2.57
CA LYS A 241 -37.41 -40.27 2.07
C LYS A 241 -37.58 -40.92 0.69
N GLY A 242 -36.50 -41.37 0.07
CA GLY A 242 -36.49 -41.98 -1.26
C GLY A 242 -36.34 -40.98 -2.40
N PHE A 243 -35.99 -39.72 -2.12
CA PHE A 243 -35.67 -38.74 -3.15
C PHE A 243 -34.27 -39.02 -3.70
N ILE A 244 -34.16 -38.91 -5.01
CA ILE A 244 -32.95 -39.11 -5.78
C ILE A 244 -32.26 -37.77 -5.92
N HIS A 245 -30.96 -37.77 -5.71
CA HIS A 245 -30.11 -36.59 -5.78
C HIS A 245 -28.92 -36.90 -6.68
N VAL A 246 -28.67 -36.05 -7.67
CA VAL A 246 -27.55 -36.21 -8.60
C VAL A 246 -26.81 -34.88 -8.73
N ALA A 247 -25.51 -34.87 -8.46
CA ALA A 247 -24.62 -33.76 -8.76
C ALA A 247 -23.78 -34.10 -9.99
N TYR A 248 -23.66 -33.21 -10.96
CA TYR A 248 -23.04 -33.50 -12.26
C TYR A 248 -22.36 -32.28 -12.89
N ASN A 249 -21.40 -32.52 -13.78
CA ASN A 249 -20.80 -31.47 -14.61
C ASN A 249 -21.53 -31.36 -15.94
N ARG A 250 -21.93 -30.14 -16.30
CA ARG A 250 -22.46 -29.80 -17.60
C ARG A 250 -21.44 -29.00 -18.41
N MET A 251 -21.27 -29.32 -19.70
CA MET A 251 -20.39 -28.61 -20.62
C MET A 251 -21.19 -27.71 -21.58
N ASP A 252 -20.68 -26.53 -21.92
CA ASP A 252 -21.29 -25.69 -22.97
C ASP A 252 -20.97 -26.22 -24.38
N GLU A 253 -22.04 -26.40 -25.17
CA GLU A 253 -22.08 -26.89 -26.55
C GLU A 253 -21.13 -26.17 -27.52
N LYS A 254 -20.78 -24.90 -27.26
CA LYS A 254 -20.19 -24.07 -28.33
C LYS A 254 -18.66 -24.09 -28.42
N PHE A 255 -17.93 -24.36 -27.32
CA PHE A 255 -16.47 -24.23 -27.32
C PHE A 255 -15.68 -25.16 -26.37
N MET A 256 -16.30 -26.05 -25.58
CA MET A 256 -15.62 -26.77 -24.48
C MET A 256 -14.87 -25.83 -23.51
N LYS A 257 -15.38 -24.61 -23.31
CA LYS A 257 -14.71 -23.51 -22.57
C LYS A 257 -15.31 -23.20 -21.20
N THR A 258 -16.42 -23.79 -20.82
CA THR A 258 -17.05 -23.59 -19.50
C THR A 258 -17.55 -24.93 -18.98
N ARG A 259 -17.46 -25.12 -17.66
CA ARG A 259 -18.01 -26.28 -16.95
C ARG A 259 -18.85 -25.78 -15.79
N ASP A 260 -20.11 -26.15 -15.78
CA ASP A 260 -21.04 -25.81 -14.70
C ASP A 260 -21.23 -27.02 -13.79
N LEU A 261 -21.13 -26.80 -12.48
CA LEU A 261 -21.54 -27.78 -11.49
C LEU A 261 -23.05 -27.66 -11.29
N MET A 262 -23.76 -28.73 -11.62
CA MET A 262 -25.22 -28.81 -11.58
C MET A 262 -25.67 -29.79 -10.50
N TYR A 263 -26.86 -29.55 -9.97
CA TYR A 263 -27.55 -30.43 -9.04
C TYR A 263 -28.99 -30.67 -9.50
N VAL A 264 -29.44 -31.93 -9.47
CA VAL A 264 -30.82 -32.31 -9.82
C VAL A 264 -31.42 -33.25 -8.78
N THR A 265 -32.69 -33.01 -8.42
CA THR A 265 -33.44 -33.86 -7.47
C THR A 265 -34.92 -33.92 -7.81
N ASN A 266 -35.58 -35.04 -7.52
CA ASN A 266 -37.03 -35.20 -7.66
C ASN A 266 -37.73 -34.88 -6.33
N ALA A 267 -37.81 -33.60 -5.96
CA ALA A 267 -38.36 -33.09 -4.69
C ALA A 267 -39.81 -33.61 -4.40
N PRO A 268 -40.44 -33.29 -3.25
CA PRO A 268 -41.70 -33.93 -2.82
C PRO A 268 -42.89 -33.87 -3.78
N ASP A 269 -42.86 -32.98 -4.77
CA ASP A 269 -43.86 -32.85 -5.83
C ASP A 269 -43.71 -33.90 -6.95
N GLY A 270 -42.62 -34.66 -6.96
CA GLY A 270 -42.34 -35.71 -7.93
C GLY A 270 -41.70 -35.22 -9.23
N GLU A 271 -41.45 -33.91 -9.36
CA GLU A 271 -40.84 -33.29 -10.54
C GLU A 271 -39.32 -33.12 -10.37
N TRP A 272 -38.58 -33.13 -11.48
CA TRP A 272 -37.13 -32.95 -11.46
C TRP A 272 -36.75 -31.48 -11.39
N HIS A 273 -36.20 -31.05 -10.25
CA HIS A 273 -35.71 -29.70 -10.00
C HIS A 273 -34.20 -29.62 -10.23
N ARG A 274 -33.76 -28.69 -11.08
CA ARG A 274 -32.35 -28.46 -11.42
C ARG A 274 -31.86 -27.16 -10.83
N THR A 275 -30.63 -27.14 -10.35
CA THR A 275 -29.99 -25.96 -9.75
C THR A 275 -28.56 -25.84 -10.27
N LEU A 276 -28.20 -24.67 -10.78
CA LEU A 276 -26.79 -24.31 -11.00
C LEU A 276 -26.15 -24.07 -9.64
N VAL A 277 -25.14 -24.88 -9.30
CA VAL A 277 -24.40 -24.77 -8.04
C VAL A 277 -23.24 -23.79 -8.19
N GLU A 278 -22.53 -23.87 -9.32
CA GLU A 278 -21.35 -23.03 -9.61
C GLU A 278 -21.11 -23.00 -11.13
N GLY A 279 -20.69 -21.86 -11.70
CA GLY A 279 -20.36 -21.73 -13.13
C GLY A 279 -19.09 -20.89 -13.38
N GLY A 280 -18.33 -21.20 -14.43
CA GLY A 280 -17.06 -20.51 -14.73
C GLY A 280 -16.32 -20.94 -16.02
N GLU A 281 -15.38 -20.09 -16.48
CA GLU A 281 -14.50 -20.34 -17.64
C GLU A 281 -13.36 -21.34 -17.33
N TYR A 282 -13.05 -22.19 -18.31
CA TYR A 282 -12.15 -23.36 -18.29
C TYR A 282 -10.66 -23.05 -18.08
N SER A 283 -10.30 -22.02 -17.33
CA SER A 283 -8.90 -21.75 -17.01
C SER A 283 -8.63 -21.13 -15.64
N GLN A 284 -9.66 -20.85 -14.81
CA GLN A 284 -9.41 -20.09 -13.57
C GLN A 284 -9.83 -20.75 -12.25
N GLN A 285 -10.58 -21.85 -12.23
CA GLN A 285 -10.80 -22.66 -11.03
C GLN A 285 -11.39 -24.03 -11.42
N ASP A 286 -10.74 -25.12 -11.02
CA ASP A 286 -11.06 -26.51 -11.41
C ASP A 286 -12.03 -27.16 -10.40
N THR A 287 -13.06 -26.42 -9.97
CA THR A 287 -14.07 -26.90 -9.01
C THR A 287 -15.02 -27.89 -9.69
N GLY A 288 -15.15 -29.11 -9.12
CA GLY A 288 -16.24 -30.03 -9.47
C GLY A 288 -16.00 -31.12 -10.52
N HIS A 289 -14.81 -31.28 -11.13
CA HIS A 289 -14.60 -32.24 -12.25
C HIS A 289 -15.00 -33.70 -11.98
N PHE A 290 -15.04 -34.13 -10.72
CA PHE A 290 -15.65 -35.39 -10.27
C PHE A 290 -16.52 -35.08 -9.05
N PRO A 291 -17.82 -34.78 -9.24
CA PRO A 291 -18.69 -34.42 -8.13
C PRO A 291 -18.90 -35.65 -7.26
N CYS A 292 -19.07 -35.45 -5.96
CA CYS A 292 -19.35 -36.50 -4.99
C CYS A 292 -20.49 -36.04 -4.07
N LEU A 293 -21.48 -36.90 -3.87
CA LEU A 293 -22.66 -36.59 -3.07
C LEU A 293 -22.86 -37.63 -1.98
N LYS A 294 -23.13 -37.19 -0.74
CA LYS A 294 -23.49 -38.05 0.39
C LYS A 294 -24.55 -37.38 1.25
N ILE A 295 -25.55 -38.15 1.67
CA ILE A 295 -26.71 -37.65 2.44
C ILE A 295 -26.55 -38.05 3.91
N ASP A 296 -26.77 -37.12 4.83
CA ASP A 296 -26.74 -37.39 6.28
C ASP A 296 -28.02 -38.13 6.71
N PRO A 297 -27.94 -39.35 7.27
CA PRO A 297 -29.11 -40.11 7.68
C PRO A 297 -29.71 -39.72 9.04
N LYS A 298 -29.18 -38.72 9.79
CA LYS A 298 -29.66 -38.39 11.14
C LYS A 298 -30.22 -36.98 11.30
N VAL A 299 -31.52 -36.83 11.05
CA VAL A 299 -32.30 -35.72 11.66
C VAL A 299 -33.56 -36.30 12.32
N SER A 300 -33.54 -36.44 13.65
CA SER A 300 -34.68 -36.93 14.44
C SER A 300 -35.55 -35.76 14.95
N TRP A 301 -36.76 -36.03 15.42
CA TRP A 301 -37.63 -35.02 16.04
C TRP A 301 -37.02 -34.39 17.31
N ALA A 302 -36.16 -35.12 18.02
CA ALA A 302 -35.34 -34.53 19.09
C ALA A 302 -34.32 -33.54 18.52
N THR A 303 -33.82 -33.78 17.31
CA THR A 303 -32.96 -32.84 16.56
C THR A 303 -33.76 -31.64 16.05
N LEU A 304 -35.05 -31.74 15.74
CA LEU A 304 -35.90 -30.59 15.40
C LEU A 304 -36.29 -29.76 16.63
N ILE A 305 -36.51 -30.38 17.79
CA ILE A 305 -36.74 -29.65 19.04
C ILE A 305 -35.43 -29.08 19.57
N LEU A 306 -34.32 -29.81 19.48
CA LEU A 306 -33.00 -29.30 19.83
C LEU A 306 -32.54 -28.27 18.83
N ALA A 307 -32.87 -28.36 17.52
CA ALA A 307 -32.58 -27.35 16.50
C ALA A 307 -33.59 -26.22 16.49
N ALA A 308 -34.81 -26.38 16.99
CA ALA A 308 -35.72 -25.27 17.25
C ALA A 308 -35.33 -24.56 18.54
N LEU A 309 -34.91 -25.28 19.59
CA LEU A 309 -34.30 -24.70 20.79
C LEU A 309 -32.91 -24.15 20.50
N LEU A 310 -32.11 -24.74 19.61
CA LEU A 310 -30.83 -24.20 19.13
C LEU A 310 -31.08 -23.07 18.17
N ALA A 311 -32.08 -23.11 17.29
CA ALA A 311 -32.41 -22.00 16.40
C ALA A 311 -33.06 -20.88 17.20
N SER A 312 -33.78 -21.16 18.28
CA SER A 312 -34.23 -20.18 19.26
C SER A 312 -33.09 -19.72 20.16
N LEU A 313 -32.10 -20.56 20.51
CA LEU A 313 -30.89 -20.15 21.23
C LEU A 313 -29.91 -19.42 20.32
N LEU A 314 -29.88 -19.71 19.02
CA LEU A 314 -29.07 -19.09 17.98
C LEU A 314 -29.79 -17.85 17.46
N LEU A 315 -31.12 -17.79 17.45
CA LEU A 315 -31.87 -16.54 17.32
C LEU A 315 -31.67 -15.73 18.59
N LEU A 316 -31.80 -16.28 19.80
CA LEU A 316 -31.53 -15.56 21.04
C LEU A 316 -30.04 -15.19 21.17
N ALA A 317 -29.11 -15.97 20.63
CA ALA A 317 -27.68 -15.65 20.61
C ALA A 317 -27.30 -14.74 19.45
N ALA A 318 -28.00 -14.77 18.31
CA ALA A 318 -27.85 -13.80 17.22
C ALA A 318 -28.55 -12.49 17.56
N GLU A 319 -29.70 -12.52 18.25
CA GLU A 319 -30.40 -11.39 18.85
C GLU A 319 -29.61 -10.87 20.04
N ALA A 320 -28.99 -11.71 20.87
CA ALA A 320 -28.06 -11.27 21.91
C ALA A 320 -26.73 -10.78 21.32
N ARG A 321 -26.23 -11.34 20.22
CA ARG A 321 -25.03 -10.86 19.51
C ARG A 321 -25.32 -9.57 18.75
N ALA A 322 -26.52 -9.39 18.20
CA ALA A 322 -27.01 -8.14 17.61
C ALA A 322 -27.38 -7.10 18.67
N ALA A 323 -27.90 -7.52 19.83
CA ALA A 323 -28.16 -6.66 20.99
C ALA A 323 -26.88 -6.33 21.78
N ALA A 324 -25.83 -7.14 21.67
CA ALA A 324 -24.48 -6.87 22.18
C ALA A 324 -23.57 -6.22 21.15
N GLN A 325 -24.01 -6.10 19.88
CA GLN A 325 -23.26 -5.44 18.82
C GLN A 325 -23.27 -3.95 19.10
N LYS A 326 -22.09 -3.40 19.39
CA LYS A 326 -21.95 -1.96 19.58
C LYS A 326 -22.13 -1.25 18.24
N GLU A 327 -22.37 0.04 18.29
CA GLU A 327 -22.49 0.85 17.08
C GLU A 327 -21.19 0.82 16.28
N TRP A 328 -20.06 0.96 16.98
CA TRP A 328 -18.73 1.00 16.37
C TRP A 328 -17.73 0.06 17.04
N THR A 329 -16.86 -0.53 16.23
CA THR A 329 -15.58 -1.08 16.68
C THR A 329 -14.46 -0.30 15.97
N PHE A 330 -13.64 0.36 16.77
CA PHE A 330 -12.46 1.11 16.35
C PHE A 330 -11.22 0.23 16.57
N LEU A 331 -10.63 -0.23 15.46
CA LEU A 331 -9.48 -1.11 15.38
C LEU A 331 -8.24 -0.26 15.11
N VAL A 332 -7.35 -0.14 16.08
CA VAL A 332 -6.08 0.61 15.97
C VAL A 332 -4.94 -0.40 15.81
N PHE A 333 -4.36 -0.44 14.62
CA PHE A 333 -3.16 -1.21 14.33
C PHE A 333 -1.94 -0.35 14.63
N LEU A 334 -1.43 -0.48 15.86
CA LEU A 334 -0.48 0.43 16.48
C LEU A 334 0.94 -0.16 16.43
N ASN A 335 1.62 0.07 15.31
CA ASN A 335 2.96 -0.46 15.09
C ASN A 335 4.05 0.41 15.74
N GLY A 336 4.47 0.06 16.95
CA GLY A 336 5.61 0.69 17.64
C GLY A 336 6.93 -0.08 17.48
N ASN A 337 7.07 -0.99 16.50
CA ASN A 337 8.34 -1.71 16.25
C ASN A 337 9.38 -0.84 15.51
N ASN A 338 9.53 0.42 15.89
CA ASN A 338 10.48 1.38 15.31
C ASN A 338 10.70 2.57 16.27
N ASN A 339 11.35 3.63 15.79
CA ASN A 339 11.63 4.85 16.56
C ASN A 339 10.38 5.64 17.04
N LEU A 340 9.16 5.21 16.74
CA LEU A 340 7.92 5.81 17.23
C LEU A 340 7.30 5.08 18.44
N ASP A 341 7.92 4.01 18.98
CA ASP A 341 7.38 3.20 20.09
C ASP A 341 6.88 4.04 21.30
N THR A 342 7.62 5.08 21.67
CA THR A 342 7.24 5.97 22.77
C THR A 342 5.91 6.69 22.49
N TRP A 343 5.67 7.13 21.25
CA TRP A 343 4.43 7.78 20.85
C TRP A 343 3.28 6.79 20.79
N ALA A 344 3.52 5.56 20.32
CA ALA A 344 2.53 4.49 20.38
C ALA A 344 2.06 4.25 21.82
N PHE A 345 2.99 4.20 22.78
CA PHE A 345 2.65 4.07 24.19
C PHE A 345 1.84 5.28 24.71
N GLU A 346 2.22 6.51 24.35
CA GLU A 346 1.45 7.72 24.71
C GLU A 346 0.03 7.71 24.13
N ASN A 347 -0.14 7.28 22.87
CA ASN A 347 -1.46 7.18 22.25
C ASN A 347 -2.34 6.12 22.93
N LEU A 348 -1.77 4.99 23.36
CA LEU A 348 -2.48 4.02 24.19
C LEU A 348 -2.96 4.66 25.50
N LEU A 349 -2.10 5.42 26.19
CA LEU A 349 -2.48 6.14 27.42
C LEU A 349 -3.56 7.20 27.16
N GLU A 350 -3.54 7.88 26.01
CA GLU A 350 -4.58 8.83 25.62
C GLU A 350 -5.93 8.16 25.37
N MET A 351 -5.92 6.98 24.73
CA MET A 351 -7.12 6.16 24.56
C MET A 351 -7.66 5.67 25.90
N GLU A 352 -6.79 5.24 26.82
CA GLU A 352 -7.17 4.78 28.18
C GLU A 352 -7.83 5.86 29.04
N LYS A 353 -7.68 7.16 28.74
CA LYS A 353 -8.40 8.21 29.50
C LYS A 353 -9.92 8.09 29.36
N ILE A 354 -10.39 7.59 28.21
CA ILE A 354 -11.82 7.39 27.91
C ILE A 354 -12.17 5.90 27.91
N GLY A 355 -11.40 5.09 27.17
CA GLY A 355 -11.62 3.67 26.98
C GLY A 355 -12.82 3.34 26.09
N SER A 356 -13.10 2.04 25.98
CA SER A 356 -14.31 1.52 25.34
C SER A 356 -15.56 1.92 26.13
N THR A 357 -16.66 2.17 25.43
CA THR A 357 -17.96 2.58 26.00
C THR A 357 -19.07 1.64 25.57
N ASP A 358 -20.31 1.87 25.99
CA ASP A 358 -21.46 1.07 25.55
C ASP A 358 -21.76 1.22 24.04
N ARG A 359 -21.21 2.27 23.39
CA ARG A 359 -21.40 2.54 21.96
C ARG A 359 -20.20 2.17 21.09
N VAL A 360 -18.99 2.21 21.64
CA VAL A 360 -17.74 2.05 20.88
C VAL A 360 -16.82 1.03 21.56
N ASN A 361 -16.40 0.00 20.84
CA ASN A 361 -15.23 -0.80 21.23
C ASN A 361 -13.97 -0.11 20.73
N VAL A 362 -12.99 0.12 21.60
CA VAL A 362 -11.66 0.59 21.20
C VAL A 362 -10.69 -0.58 21.40
N VAL A 363 -10.20 -1.12 20.29
CA VAL A 363 -9.44 -2.36 20.24
C VAL A 363 -8.09 -2.07 19.59
N VAL A 364 -7.00 -2.47 20.25
CA VAL A 364 -5.65 -2.13 19.81
C VAL A 364 -4.84 -3.41 19.64
N GLN A 365 -4.17 -3.57 18.51
CA GLN A 365 -3.02 -4.46 18.40
C GLN A 365 -1.77 -3.60 18.45
N TRP A 366 -1.04 -3.70 19.57
CA TRP A 366 0.11 -2.87 19.86
C TRP A 366 1.38 -3.70 19.84
N ALA A 367 2.30 -3.35 18.94
CA ALA A 367 3.67 -3.85 18.97
C ALA A 367 4.58 -2.79 19.60
N SER A 368 5.51 -3.21 20.45
CA SER A 368 6.49 -2.31 21.09
C SER A 368 7.89 -2.84 20.91
N LEU A 369 8.77 -1.98 20.38
CA LEU A 369 10.19 -2.24 20.21
C LEU A 369 10.90 -2.44 21.56
N GLU A 370 10.61 -1.60 22.55
CA GLU A 370 11.18 -1.68 23.90
C GLU A 370 10.76 -2.99 24.58
N ARG A 371 9.47 -3.34 24.48
CA ARG A 371 8.90 -4.52 25.14
C ARG A 371 9.12 -5.82 24.36
N LYS A 372 9.54 -5.72 23.10
CA LYS A 372 9.80 -6.85 22.18
C LYS A 372 8.64 -7.81 22.04
N LYS A 373 7.41 -7.28 22.03
CA LYS A 373 6.20 -8.08 21.89
C LYS A 373 5.04 -7.29 21.30
N THR A 374 4.11 -8.03 20.74
CA THR A 374 2.85 -7.58 20.18
C THR A 374 1.71 -8.15 21.01
N VAL A 375 0.78 -7.30 21.43
CA VAL A 375 -0.37 -7.68 22.26
C VAL A 375 -1.67 -7.15 21.67
N ARG A 376 -2.77 -7.84 21.93
CA ARG A 376 -4.13 -7.39 21.62
C ARG A 376 -4.85 -6.96 22.89
N LEU A 377 -5.43 -5.77 22.84
CA LEU A 377 -6.01 -5.06 23.97
C LEU A 377 -7.45 -4.65 23.66
N LEU A 378 -8.34 -4.77 24.64
CA LEU A 378 -9.54 -3.95 24.70
C LEU A 378 -9.20 -2.76 25.59
N VAL A 379 -9.26 -1.54 25.05
CA VAL A 379 -8.90 -0.36 25.82
C VAL A 379 -9.97 -0.09 26.87
N GLY A 380 -9.56 -0.09 28.14
CA GLY A 380 -10.40 0.23 29.29
C GLY A 380 -10.02 1.58 29.89
N LYS A 381 -10.95 2.19 30.64
CA LYS A 381 -10.68 3.47 31.31
C LYS A 381 -9.62 3.29 32.41
N GLY A 382 -8.45 3.88 32.23
CA GLY A 382 -7.30 3.83 33.13
C GLY A 382 -6.44 2.56 33.06
N SER A 383 -6.91 1.50 32.38
CA SER A 383 -6.14 0.28 32.16
C SER A 383 -6.73 -0.59 31.06
N SER A 384 -5.88 -1.15 30.20
CA SER A 384 -6.27 -2.07 29.12
C SER A 384 -5.85 -3.51 29.43
N PRO A 385 -6.77 -4.47 29.60
CA PRO A 385 -6.42 -5.88 29.72
C PRO A 385 -5.78 -6.42 28.43
N VAL A 386 -4.69 -7.18 28.59
CA VAL A 386 -4.12 -8.02 27.52
C VAL A 386 -5.03 -9.21 27.30
N LEU A 387 -5.57 -9.31 26.09
CA LEU A 387 -6.47 -10.38 25.68
C LEU A 387 -5.71 -11.49 24.96
N GLU A 388 -4.71 -11.12 24.15
CA GLU A 388 -3.76 -12.07 23.55
C GLU A 388 -2.35 -11.47 23.57
N ASP A 389 -1.36 -12.30 23.90
CA ASP A 389 0.06 -12.00 23.74
C ASP A 389 0.56 -12.82 22.54
N LEU A 390 0.94 -12.13 21.46
CA LEU A 390 1.32 -12.74 20.19
C LEU A 390 2.83 -12.96 20.10
N GLY A 391 3.61 -12.54 21.10
CA GLY A 391 5.07 -12.51 21.01
C GLY A 391 5.54 -11.52 19.95
N ALA A 392 6.65 -11.81 19.28
CA ALA A 392 7.13 -10.97 18.17
C ALA A 392 6.38 -11.33 16.88
N VAL A 393 5.65 -10.34 16.34
CA VAL A 393 4.94 -10.46 15.06
C VAL A 393 5.40 -9.33 14.15
N ASP A 394 5.56 -9.67 12.87
CA ASP A 394 5.85 -8.71 11.81
C ASP A 394 4.64 -7.80 11.56
N MET A 395 4.73 -6.55 11.99
CA MET A 395 3.68 -5.54 11.78
C MET A 395 3.78 -4.87 10.40
N GLY A 396 4.81 -5.19 9.61
CA GLY A 396 4.94 -4.81 8.22
C GLY A 396 4.29 -5.80 7.23
N ASP A 397 3.89 -7.00 7.66
CA ASP A 397 3.10 -7.92 6.84
C ASP A 397 1.61 -7.55 6.88
N TYR A 398 1.04 -7.22 5.73
CA TYR A 398 -0.39 -6.90 5.60
C TYR A 398 -1.32 -8.02 6.11
N ARG A 399 -0.86 -9.27 6.12
CA ARG A 399 -1.62 -10.40 6.67
C ARG A 399 -1.80 -10.28 8.18
N THR A 400 -0.85 -9.66 8.89
CA THR A 400 -0.96 -9.37 10.32
C THR A 400 -2.09 -8.38 10.60
N LEU A 401 -2.26 -7.37 9.73
CA LEU A 401 -3.41 -6.46 9.79
C LEU A 401 -4.73 -7.20 9.53
N VAL A 402 -4.78 -8.06 8.51
CA VAL A 402 -5.98 -8.88 8.21
C VAL A 402 -6.34 -9.80 9.38
N ASP A 403 -5.35 -10.46 9.99
CA ASP A 403 -5.56 -11.32 11.16
C ASP A 403 -6.06 -10.52 12.36
N PHE A 404 -5.54 -9.31 12.57
CA PHE A 404 -6.05 -8.40 13.60
C PHE A 404 -7.50 -8.01 13.37
N VAL A 405 -7.87 -7.64 12.14
CA VAL A 405 -9.26 -7.29 11.80
C VAL A 405 -10.17 -8.50 11.99
N LYS A 406 -9.77 -9.69 11.53
CA LYS A 406 -10.51 -10.93 11.75
C LYS A 406 -10.77 -11.19 13.22
N TRP A 407 -9.72 -11.08 14.03
CA TRP A 407 -9.83 -11.27 15.47
C TRP A 407 -10.72 -10.21 16.12
N GLY A 408 -10.56 -8.95 15.74
CA GLY A 408 -11.36 -7.83 16.25
C GLY A 408 -12.83 -7.96 15.91
N VAL A 409 -13.17 -8.35 14.69
CA VAL A 409 -14.55 -8.60 14.24
C VAL A 409 -15.19 -9.78 14.99
N ASP A 410 -14.44 -10.86 15.21
CA ASP A 410 -14.95 -12.02 15.94
C ASP A 410 -15.19 -11.72 17.43
N LYS A 411 -14.25 -11.05 18.10
CA LYS A 411 -14.31 -10.73 19.53
C LYS A 411 -15.19 -9.52 19.86
N PHE A 412 -15.23 -8.52 18.98
CA PHE A 412 -15.89 -7.24 19.17
C PHE A 412 -16.77 -6.89 17.96
N PRO A 413 -17.84 -7.66 17.73
CA PRO A 413 -18.76 -7.36 16.64
C PRO A 413 -19.38 -5.97 16.82
N ALA A 414 -19.43 -5.20 15.74
CA ALA A 414 -20.06 -3.87 15.71
C ALA A 414 -20.78 -3.64 14.38
N GLN A 415 -21.72 -2.70 14.36
CA GLN A 415 -22.47 -2.37 13.15
C GLN A 415 -21.57 -1.71 12.10
N LYS A 416 -20.59 -0.92 12.57
CA LYS A 416 -19.63 -0.20 11.74
C LYS A 416 -18.21 -0.41 12.24
N TYR A 417 -17.25 -0.39 11.32
CA TYR A 417 -15.84 -0.60 11.61
C TYR A 417 -14.99 0.59 11.17
N PHE A 418 -14.20 1.11 12.10
CA PHE A 418 -13.15 2.08 11.82
C PHE A 418 -11.80 1.37 11.97
N ILE A 419 -11.04 1.24 10.89
CA ILE A 419 -9.66 0.74 10.92
C ILE A 419 -8.69 1.93 10.84
N ASP A 420 -7.81 2.04 11.83
CA ASP A 420 -6.66 2.96 11.86
C ASP A 420 -5.36 2.17 11.72
N VAL A 421 -4.54 2.57 10.76
CA VAL A 421 -3.16 2.07 10.62
C VAL A 421 -2.23 3.22 11.01
N TRP A 422 -1.63 3.07 12.19
CA TRP A 422 -0.76 4.05 12.82
C TRP A 422 0.68 3.65 12.64
N ASP A 423 1.50 4.52 12.04
CA ASP A 423 2.97 4.43 11.96
C ASP A 423 3.55 5.59 11.11
N HIS A 424 4.82 5.48 10.71
CA HIS A 424 5.36 6.13 9.52
C HIS A 424 4.50 5.92 8.26
N GLY A 425 4.55 6.92 7.38
CA GLY A 425 3.97 6.85 6.05
C GLY A 425 4.80 7.62 5.02
N THR A 426 4.76 7.22 3.76
CA THR A 426 5.43 7.91 2.64
C THR A 426 4.54 8.01 1.40
N GLY A 427 3.24 7.82 1.56
CA GLY A 427 2.34 7.62 0.43
C GLY A 427 2.67 6.31 -0.29
N TRP A 428 2.76 6.33 -1.63
CA TRP A 428 3.11 5.14 -2.42
C TRP A 428 4.59 5.04 -2.79
N HIS A 429 5.40 6.06 -2.49
CA HIS A 429 6.87 6.04 -2.59
C HIS A 429 7.55 7.24 -1.89
N ASP A 430 8.83 7.09 -1.55
CA ASP A 430 9.69 8.23 -1.19
C ASP A 430 10.98 8.22 -2.03
N THR A 431 11.54 9.41 -2.28
CA THR A 431 12.83 9.59 -2.96
C THR A 431 13.98 9.95 -2.02
N LYS A 432 13.68 10.34 -0.79
CA LYS A 432 14.59 10.90 0.21
C LYS A 432 14.83 9.97 1.39
N ILE A 433 13.84 9.17 1.79
CA ILE A 433 13.91 8.34 2.99
C ILE A 433 13.73 6.86 2.65
N LYS A 434 14.49 5.97 3.30
CA LYS A 434 14.35 4.50 3.18
C LYS A 434 13.41 3.94 4.25
N ILE A 435 12.24 4.55 4.39
CA ILE A 435 11.13 3.99 5.17
C ILE A 435 10.08 3.48 4.19
N GLY A 436 9.32 2.47 4.60
CA GLY A 436 8.25 1.89 3.80
C GLY A 436 7.07 2.82 3.51
N ASP A 437 6.16 2.37 2.65
CA ASP A 437 4.91 3.08 2.33
C ASP A 437 4.07 3.40 3.58
N ILE A 438 3.69 2.38 4.38
CA ILE A 438 3.03 2.54 5.70
C ILE A 438 3.35 1.35 6.61
N SER A 439 3.29 1.53 7.93
CA SER A 439 3.47 0.45 8.93
C SER A 439 4.87 -0.19 8.83
N HIS A 440 5.91 0.62 9.01
CA HIS A 440 7.30 0.20 8.92
C HIS A 440 7.77 -0.52 10.19
N ASP A 441 8.01 -1.82 10.09
CA ASP A 441 8.55 -2.64 11.18
C ASP A 441 10.08 -2.71 11.04
N GLU A 442 10.82 -1.99 11.87
CA GLU A 442 12.29 -1.95 11.84
C GLU A 442 12.92 -3.26 12.32
N VAL A 443 12.18 -4.09 13.07
CA VAL A 443 12.67 -5.39 13.56
C VAL A 443 12.82 -6.37 12.40
N THR A 444 11.87 -6.36 11.47
CA THR A 444 11.86 -7.23 10.29
C THR A 444 12.40 -6.55 9.03
N GLY A 445 12.37 -5.22 8.99
CA GLY A 445 12.65 -4.41 7.80
C GLY A 445 11.53 -4.42 6.77
N HIS A 446 10.34 -4.87 7.15
CA HIS A 446 9.16 -4.92 6.30
C HIS A 446 8.24 -3.71 6.51
N TRP A 447 7.34 -3.51 5.56
CA TRP A 447 6.29 -2.51 5.60
C TRP A 447 5.14 -2.95 4.72
N ILE A 448 3.95 -2.39 4.97
CA ILE A 448 2.78 -2.63 4.15
C ILE A 448 2.87 -1.69 2.95
N THR A 449 2.99 -2.24 1.74
CA THR A 449 2.94 -1.43 0.52
C THR A 449 1.53 -0.90 0.26
N THR A 450 1.38 0.19 -0.48
CA THR A 450 0.07 0.74 -0.87
C THR A 450 -0.83 -0.30 -1.58
N GLU A 451 -0.25 -1.19 -2.38
CA GLU A 451 -0.96 -2.30 -3.00
C GLU A 451 -1.39 -3.37 -1.98
N GLN A 452 -0.52 -3.69 -1.03
CA GLN A 452 -0.82 -4.62 0.05
C GLN A 452 -1.86 -4.06 1.04
N LEU A 453 -1.88 -2.75 1.26
CA LEU A 453 -2.90 -2.07 2.04
C LEU A 453 -4.29 -2.28 1.43
N ALA A 454 -4.42 -2.14 0.10
CA ALA A 454 -5.67 -2.46 -0.57
C ALA A 454 -6.07 -3.93 -0.47
N LEU A 455 -5.10 -4.86 -0.55
CA LEU A 455 -5.37 -6.27 -0.29
C LEU A 455 -5.85 -6.51 1.14
N ALA A 456 -5.22 -5.87 2.13
CA ALA A 456 -5.61 -5.98 3.52
C ALA A 456 -7.03 -5.46 3.76
N LEU A 457 -7.38 -4.32 3.16
CA LEU A 457 -8.71 -3.71 3.29
C LEU A 457 -9.78 -4.49 2.51
N ASP A 458 -9.46 -5.08 1.36
CA ASP A 458 -10.35 -6.01 0.64
C ASP A 458 -10.65 -7.27 1.44
N GLU A 459 -9.62 -7.93 2.00
CA GLU A 459 -9.82 -9.07 2.89
C GLU A 459 -10.57 -8.66 4.17
N SER A 460 -10.29 -7.49 4.72
CA SER A 460 -11.02 -6.93 5.87
C SER A 460 -12.49 -6.71 5.56
N ALA A 461 -12.83 -6.16 4.40
CA ALA A 461 -14.22 -5.97 3.97
C ALA A 461 -14.96 -7.32 3.81
N LYS A 462 -14.29 -8.35 3.27
CA LYS A 462 -14.85 -9.71 3.20
C LYS A 462 -15.10 -10.31 4.59
N ILE A 463 -14.19 -10.07 5.55
CA ILE A 463 -14.33 -10.50 6.95
C ILE A 463 -15.49 -9.78 7.64
N ILE A 464 -15.62 -8.47 7.43
CA ILE A 464 -16.68 -7.63 8.01
C ILE A 464 -18.05 -8.00 7.40
N GLY A 465 -18.08 -8.38 6.12
CA GLY A 465 -19.28 -8.69 5.36
C GLY A 465 -19.83 -7.52 4.55
N HIS A 466 -19.21 -6.34 4.68
CA HIS A 466 -19.45 -5.13 3.89
C HIS A 466 -18.14 -4.30 3.83
N LYS A 467 -18.15 -3.19 3.08
CA LYS A 467 -16.99 -2.29 3.02
C LYS A 467 -16.60 -1.79 4.41
N VAL A 468 -15.32 -1.54 4.63
CA VAL A 468 -14.85 -0.86 5.84
C VAL A 468 -15.49 0.54 5.87
N ASP A 469 -16.29 0.81 6.90
CA ASP A 469 -17.06 2.05 7.00
C ASP A 469 -16.15 3.29 7.02
N LEU A 470 -15.06 3.22 7.78
CA LEU A 470 -14.04 4.26 7.84
C LEU A 470 -12.65 3.64 7.88
N TYR A 471 -11.78 4.03 6.96
CA TYR A 471 -10.35 3.79 7.04
C TYR A 471 -9.64 5.12 7.32
N GLY A 472 -8.71 5.12 8.26
CA GLY A 472 -7.86 6.27 8.55
C GLY A 472 -6.40 5.86 8.63
N SER A 473 -5.51 6.77 8.25
CA SER A 473 -4.09 6.60 8.45
C SER A 473 -3.60 7.67 9.42
N ASP A 474 -3.26 7.30 10.65
CA ASP A 474 -2.42 8.15 11.51
C ASP A 474 -0.95 8.00 11.09
N ALA A 475 -0.69 8.42 9.85
CA ALA A 475 0.59 8.27 9.16
C ALA A 475 0.79 9.40 8.15
N CYS A 476 2.06 9.68 7.86
CA CYS A 476 2.47 10.77 6.98
C CYS A 476 2.04 10.53 5.52
N GLN A 477 1.64 11.60 4.82
CA GLN A 477 1.53 11.65 3.36
C GLN A 477 0.49 10.72 2.70
N MET A 478 -0.48 10.21 3.47
CA MET A 478 -1.46 9.26 2.95
C MET A 478 -2.62 9.94 2.19
N ALA A 479 -2.87 11.23 2.41
CA ALA A 479 -3.96 11.99 1.76
C ALA A 479 -3.64 12.33 0.29
N MET A 480 -3.74 11.33 -0.58
CA MET A 480 -3.45 11.48 -2.01
C MET A 480 -4.44 10.72 -2.89
N ALA A 481 -4.59 11.18 -4.13
CA ALA A 481 -5.49 10.60 -5.12
C ALA A 481 -5.21 9.11 -5.36
N GLU A 482 -3.94 8.74 -5.38
CA GLU A 482 -3.47 7.38 -5.59
C GLU A 482 -3.95 6.41 -4.52
N ILE A 483 -3.87 6.80 -3.24
CA ILE A 483 -4.30 5.98 -2.10
C ILE A 483 -5.82 5.92 -2.05
N ALA A 484 -6.51 7.05 -2.25
CA ALA A 484 -7.97 7.09 -2.32
C ALA A 484 -8.51 6.10 -3.38
N SER A 485 -7.90 6.06 -4.56
CA SER A 485 -8.22 5.08 -5.61
C SER A 485 -7.89 3.64 -5.25
N GLN A 486 -6.81 3.42 -4.50
CA GLN A 486 -6.37 2.08 -4.13
C GLN A 486 -7.34 1.43 -3.14
N VAL A 487 -7.90 2.20 -2.19
CA VAL A 487 -8.72 1.68 -1.08
C VAL A 487 -10.24 1.74 -1.35
N ALA A 488 -10.71 2.58 -2.28
CA ALA A 488 -12.15 2.75 -2.59
C ALA A 488 -12.96 1.48 -2.91
N PRO A 489 -12.40 0.41 -3.51
CA PRO A 489 -13.15 -0.83 -3.69
C PRO A 489 -13.66 -1.43 -2.37
N SER A 490 -12.97 -1.18 -1.26
CA SER A 490 -13.17 -1.88 0.01
C SER A 490 -13.54 -0.95 1.18
N VAL A 491 -13.56 0.36 0.96
CA VAL A 491 -13.76 1.39 1.98
C VAL A 491 -14.85 2.38 1.53
N ASP A 492 -15.67 2.85 2.47
CA ASP A 492 -16.69 3.89 2.22
C ASP A 492 -16.14 5.32 2.44
N VAL A 493 -15.56 5.58 3.62
CA VAL A 493 -14.94 6.87 3.96
C VAL A 493 -13.46 6.68 4.27
N TYR A 494 -12.63 7.57 3.73
CA TYR A 494 -11.17 7.58 3.98
C TYR A 494 -10.74 8.88 4.65
N ALA A 495 -9.75 8.84 5.54
CA ALA A 495 -9.14 10.03 6.14
C ALA A 495 -7.62 9.93 6.28
N GLY A 496 -6.91 11.04 6.07
CA GLY A 496 -5.44 11.08 6.21
C GLY A 496 -4.85 12.49 6.11
N SER A 497 -3.53 12.59 6.28
CA SER A 497 -2.75 13.84 6.16
C SER A 497 -2.01 13.93 4.82
N GLN A 498 -1.96 15.13 4.21
CA GLN A 498 -1.12 15.35 3.02
C GLN A 498 0.35 15.42 3.41
N ILE A 499 0.66 16.04 4.54
CA ILE A 499 2.04 16.26 5.00
C ILE A 499 2.42 15.21 6.06
N ASP A 500 3.64 15.34 6.58
CA ASP A 500 4.06 14.55 7.73
C ASP A 500 3.16 14.82 8.94
N THR A 501 2.56 13.76 9.48
CA THR A 501 1.78 13.83 10.71
C THR A 501 2.73 14.15 11.86
N PRO A 502 2.48 15.18 12.69
CA PRO A 502 3.39 15.50 13.77
C PRO A 502 3.41 14.40 14.84
N LEU A 503 4.49 13.62 14.89
CA LEU A 503 4.85 12.57 15.87
C LEU A 503 3.69 12.01 16.73
N ARG A 504 3.25 12.77 17.72
CA ARG A 504 2.16 12.46 18.66
C ARG A 504 0.84 12.01 18.01
N GLY A 505 0.63 12.28 16.73
CA GLY A 505 -0.50 11.74 15.97
C GLY A 505 -1.85 12.34 16.37
N TRP A 506 -2.89 11.51 16.35
CA TRP A 506 -4.27 11.93 16.63
C TRP A 506 -4.52 12.27 18.11
N PRO A 507 -5.40 13.25 18.41
CA PRO A 507 -5.81 13.57 19.77
C PRO A 507 -6.87 12.55 20.27
N TYR A 508 -6.45 11.31 20.54
CA TYR A 508 -7.34 10.18 20.82
C TYR A 508 -8.29 10.45 21.99
N THR A 509 -7.84 11.15 23.04
CA THR A 509 -8.70 11.52 24.18
C THR A 509 -9.87 12.40 23.73
N GLN A 510 -9.62 13.46 22.96
CA GLN A 510 -10.66 14.39 22.51
C GLN A 510 -11.59 13.74 21.49
N LEU A 511 -11.03 12.93 20.58
CA LEU A 511 -11.78 12.15 19.62
C LEU A 511 -12.79 11.24 20.32
N LEU A 512 -12.32 10.36 21.21
CA LEU A 512 -13.17 9.38 21.88
C LEU A 512 -14.22 10.05 22.78
N GLU A 513 -13.86 11.11 23.51
CA GLU A 513 -14.80 11.84 24.36
C GLU A 513 -15.98 12.40 23.53
N LYS A 514 -15.67 13.07 22.41
CA LYS A 514 -16.70 13.72 21.58
C LYS A 514 -17.46 12.73 20.69
N TRP A 515 -16.82 11.65 20.26
CA TRP A 515 -17.48 10.61 19.47
C TRP A 515 -18.59 9.95 20.28
N ASN A 516 -18.36 9.65 21.56
CA ASN A 516 -19.40 9.09 22.43
C ASN A 516 -20.62 10.02 22.61
N ALA A 517 -20.41 11.33 22.52
CA ALA A 517 -21.46 12.35 22.59
C ALA A 517 -22.13 12.63 21.22
N LEU A 518 -21.65 12.04 20.13
CA LEU A 518 -22.13 12.33 18.78
C LEU A 518 -23.50 11.67 18.56
N ALA A 519 -24.52 12.49 18.27
CA ALA A 519 -25.89 12.02 18.06
C ALA A 519 -26.03 11.18 16.78
N ASP A 520 -25.38 11.63 15.70
CA ASP A 520 -25.26 10.91 14.43
C ASP A 520 -23.80 10.53 14.18
N ALA A 521 -23.41 9.32 14.61
CA ALA A 521 -22.11 8.75 14.35
C ALA A 521 -22.09 7.95 13.03
N SER A 522 -22.50 8.61 11.94
CA SER A 522 -22.20 8.15 10.58
C SER A 522 -20.69 8.19 10.32
N PRO A 523 -20.16 7.37 9.38
CA PRO A 523 -18.72 7.32 9.11
C PRO A 523 -18.13 8.69 8.73
N GLU A 524 -18.85 9.45 7.91
CA GLU A 524 -18.47 10.82 7.52
C GLU A 524 -18.40 11.75 8.74
N ASN A 525 -19.38 11.72 9.64
CA ASN A 525 -19.38 12.60 10.81
C ASN A 525 -18.28 12.24 11.82
N VAL A 526 -17.98 10.96 11.99
CA VAL A 526 -16.84 10.51 12.81
C VAL A 526 -15.52 10.99 12.21
N ALA A 527 -15.34 10.86 10.89
CA ALA A 527 -14.15 11.34 10.20
C ALA A 527 -14.01 12.88 10.24
N ARG A 528 -15.13 13.62 10.08
CA ARG A 528 -15.17 15.08 10.25
C ARG A 528 -14.84 15.52 11.67
N LEU A 529 -15.30 14.77 12.67
CA LEU A 529 -14.95 15.01 14.06
C LEU A 529 -13.45 14.80 14.27
N LEU A 530 -12.88 13.69 13.78
CA LEU A 530 -11.44 13.44 13.83
C LEU A 530 -10.65 14.59 13.21
N LEU A 531 -11.01 15.01 11.99
CA LEU A 531 -10.39 16.16 11.33
C LEU A 531 -10.46 17.42 12.21
N ALA A 532 -11.64 17.75 12.73
CA ALA A 532 -11.84 18.96 13.51
C ALA A 532 -11.04 18.96 14.81
N GLU A 533 -10.94 17.81 15.50
CA GLU A 533 -10.12 17.68 16.70
C GLU A 533 -8.63 17.68 16.39
N TYR A 534 -8.19 17.01 15.32
CA TYR A 534 -6.79 16.97 14.88
C TYR A 534 -6.27 18.38 14.51
N ILE A 535 -7.03 19.14 13.72
CA ILE A 535 -6.65 20.51 13.38
C ILE A 535 -6.67 21.42 14.62
N ARG A 536 -7.62 21.20 15.55
CA ARG A 536 -7.66 21.95 16.81
C ARG A 536 -6.48 21.63 17.72
N SER A 537 -6.05 20.37 17.80
CA SER A 537 -4.93 19.97 18.66
C SER A 537 -3.63 20.67 18.24
N PHE A 538 -3.42 20.89 16.94
CA PHE A 538 -2.21 21.52 16.38
C PHE A 538 -2.34 23.02 16.06
N SER A 539 -3.48 23.66 16.34
CA SER A 539 -3.69 25.12 16.20
C SER A 539 -3.59 25.88 17.53
N GLY A 540 -2.83 25.34 18.49
CA GLY A 540 -2.71 25.86 19.85
C GLY A 540 -3.53 25.11 20.88
N GLY A 541 -4.08 23.94 20.52
CA GLY A 541 -4.74 23.02 21.43
C GLY A 541 -3.77 22.13 22.19
N VAL A 542 -4.21 20.90 22.47
CA VAL A 542 -3.48 19.94 23.34
C VAL A 542 -2.10 19.52 22.81
N HIS A 543 -1.84 19.66 21.51
CA HIS A 543 -0.55 19.34 20.88
C HIS A 543 0.24 20.61 20.48
N GLY A 544 -0.20 21.80 20.92
CA GLY A 544 0.47 23.06 20.65
C GLY A 544 0.23 23.59 19.24
N LYS A 545 1.16 24.41 18.73
CA LYS A 545 1.12 24.96 17.38
C LYS A 545 2.12 24.25 16.48
N LYS A 546 1.64 23.46 15.51
CA LYS A 546 2.46 22.81 14.48
C LYS A 546 1.75 22.87 13.14
N ASP A 547 2.51 22.69 12.06
CA ASP A 547 1.94 22.44 10.74
C ASP A 547 1.23 21.10 10.74
N ALA A 548 0.00 21.07 10.25
CA ALA A 548 -0.81 19.88 10.13
C ALA A 548 -1.75 20.05 8.92
N THR A 549 -2.02 18.96 8.21
CA THR A 549 -3.11 18.88 7.22
C THR A 549 -3.92 17.63 7.50
N PHE A 550 -5.21 17.65 7.17
CA PHE A 550 -6.05 16.47 7.29
C PHE A 550 -7.26 16.59 6.37
N ALA A 551 -7.61 15.50 5.70
CA ALA A 551 -8.71 15.45 4.75
C ALA A 551 -9.57 14.21 4.96
N VAL A 552 -10.84 14.33 4.58
CA VAL A 552 -11.85 13.26 4.62
C VAL A 552 -12.43 13.11 3.22
N TYR A 553 -12.53 11.86 2.76
CA TYR A 553 -12.98 11.51 1.43
C TYR A 553 -14.22 10.62 1.46
N ASP A 554 -15.24 10.96 0.66
CA ASP A 554 -16.37 10.07 0.34
C ASP A 554 -16.01 9.28 -0.93
N LEU A 555 -15.62 8.01 -0.75
CA LEU A 555 -15.11 7.19 -1.85
C LEU A 555 -16.20 6.74 -2.83
N SER A 556 -17.49 6.93 -2.48
CA SER A 556 -18.58 6.77 -3.45
C SER A 556 -18.52 7.81 -4.59
N ARG A 557 -17.75 8.89 -4.41
CA ARG A 557 -17.54 9.98 -5.39
C ARG A 557 -16.28 9.84 -6.21
N LEU A 558 -15.52 8.76 -6.04
CA LEU A 558 -14.23 8.58 -6.69
C LEU A 558 -14.35 8.42 -8.22
N ALA A 559 -15.28 7.59 -8.72
CA ALA A 559 -15.36 7.29 -10.15
C ALA A 559 -15.57 8.54 -11.03
N PRO A 560 -16.46 9.50 -10.70
CA PRO A 560 -16.53 10.78 -11.41
C PRO A 560 -15.25 11.60 -11.36
N PHE A 561 -14.48 11.52 -10.25
CA PHE A 561 -13.20 12.19 -10.12
C PHE A 561 -12.13 11.57 -11.02
N GLU A 562 -12.02 10.25 -11.05
CA GLU A 562 -11.09 9.54 -11.95
C GLU A 562 -11.42 9.79 -13.43
N GLU A 563 -12.71 9.82 -13.78
CA GLU A 563 -13.15 10.20 -15.14
C GLU A 563 -12.69 11.62 -15.50
N ALA A 564 -12.83 12.58 -14.58
CA ALA A 564 -12.38 13.95 -14.76
C ALA A 564 -10.85 14.04 -14.90
N MET A 565 -10.10 13.30 -14.08
CA MET A 565 -8.65 13.21 -14.15
C MET A 565 -8.18 12.59 -15.47
N SER A 566 -8.84 11.55 -15.97
CA SER A 566 -8.57 10.98 -17.30
C SER A 566 -8.76 12.03 -18.42
N GLY A 567 -9.81 12.86 -18.33
CA GLY A 567 -10.01 13.99 -19.23
C GLY A 567 -8.92 15.08 -19.14
N LEU A 568 -8.39 15.33 -17.94
CA LEU A 568 -7.25 16.22 -17.75
C LEU A 568 -5.97 15.63 -18.35
N THR A 569 -5.70 14.35 -18.13
CA THR A 569 -4.58 13.61 -18.76
C THR A 569 -4.64 13.74 -20.27
N ALA A 570 -5.79 13.47 -20.90
CA ALA A 570 -5.95 13.60 -22.35
C ALA A 570 -5.68 15.03 -22.85
N SER A 571 -6.07 16.04 -22.06
CA SER A 571 -5.78 17.45 -22.35
C SER A 571 -4.29 17.79 -22.21
N LEU A 572 -3.61 17.23 -21.21
CA LEU A 572 -2.16 17.35 -21.01
C LEU A 572 -1.38 16.71 -22.17
N ILE A 573 -1.79 15.54 -22.66
CA ILE A 573 -1.15 14.88 -23.81
C ILE A 573 -1.33 15.74 -25.08
N SER A 574 -2.52 16.31 -25.27
CA SER A 574 -2.90 17.05 -26.47
C SER A 574 -2.39 18.50 -26.52
N ALA A 575 -1.85 19.02 -25.41
CA ALA A 575 -1.34 20.38 -25.35
C ALA A 575 -0.22 20.63 -26.38
N ARG A 576 -0.30 21.76 -27.09
CA ARG A 576 0.71 22.13 -28.10
C ARG A 576 2.08 22.27 -27.43
N ARG A 577 3.15 21.94 -28.17
CA ARG A 577 4.54 22.02 -27.65
C ARG A 577 4.87 23.36 -27.00
N GLY A 578 4.44 24.48 -27.59
CA GLY A 578 4.66 25.84 -27.03
C GLY A 578 3.93 26.12 -25.72
N MET A 579 2.94 25.32 -25.32
CA MET A 579 2.27 25.45 -24.03
C MET A 579 2.94 24.62 -22.93
N ARG A 580 3.85 23.71 -23.28
CA ARG A 580 4.49 22.82 -22.30
C ARG A 580 5.35 23.54 -21.25
N PRO A 581 6.12 24.59 -21.58
CA PRO A 581 6.87 25.32 -20.57
C PRO A 581 5.97 26.01 -19.53
N LYS A 582 4.74 26.37 -19.89
CA LYS A 582 3.74 26.90 -18.94
C LYS A 582 3.25 25.83 -17.98
N VAL A 583 2.96 24.62 -18.48
CA VAL A 583 2.57 23.49 -17.63
C VAL A 583 3.71 23.11 -16.68
N VAL A 584 4.95 23.17 -17.14
CA VAL A 584 6.14 23.00 -16.29
C VAL A 584 6.22 24.08 -15.21
N ASP A 585 6.03 25.35 -15.57
CA ASP A 585 6.03 26.47 -14.63
C ASP A 585 4.92 26.31 -13.57
N ALA A 586 3.71 25.92 -13.99
CA ALA A 586 2.62 25.60 -13.08
C ALA A 586 2.98 24.47 -12.10
N ARG A 587 3.59 23.38 -12.58
CA ARG A 587 4.04 22.27 -11.72
C ARG A 587 5.09 22.72 -10.70
N ILE A 588 6.06 23.54 -11.13
CA ILE A 588 7.13 24.04 -10.25
C ILE A 588 6.53 24.92 -9.15
N LYS A 589 5.62 25.83 -9.53
CA LYS A 589 4.92 26.76 -8.63
C LYS A 589 3.94 26.07 -7.70
N ALA A 590 3.36 24.94 -8.12
CA ALA A 590 2.41 24.19 -7.31
C ALA A 590 3.03 23.86 -5.94
N MET A 591 2.21 23.99 -4.90
CA MET A 591 2.55 23.72 -3.51
C MET A 591 3.11 22.31 -3.38
N THR A 592 4.36 22.24 -2.94
CA THR A 592 4.99 20.95 -2.64
C THR A 592 4.58 20.50 -1.27
N ILE A 593 4.16 19.24 -1.19
CA ILE A 593 3.83 18.55 0.04
C ILE A 593 5.10 17.89 0.59
N THR A 594 5.72 17.04 -0.23
CA THR A 594 7.05 16.47 0.01
C THR A 594 7.63 16.01 -1.34
N SER A 595 8.95 15.85 -1.44
CA SER A 595 9.62 15.33 -2.65
C SER A 595 9.02 15.88 -3.97
N ASP A 596 8.26 15.05 -4.67
CA ASP A 596 7.56 15.23 -5.94
C ASP A 596 6.03 15.03 -5.81
N TYR A 597 5.50 15.01 -4.59
CA TYR A 597 4.07 15.17 -4.30
C TYR A 597 3.69 16.64 -4.25
N LYS A 598 2.63 16.97 -4.95
CA LYS A 598 2.09 18.32 -5.06
C LYS A 598 0.63 18.32 -4.69
N ASP A 599 0.14 19.47 -4.22
CA ASP A 599 -1.28 19.69 -4.07
C ASP A 599 -1.96 19.78 -5.44
N LEU A 600 -2.98 18.94 -5.68
CA LEU A 600 -3.63 18.85 -6.98
C LEU A 600 -4.39 20.13 -7.33
N LEU A 601 -5.17 20.69 -6.40
CA LEU A 601 -5.99 21.86 -6.69
C LEU A 601 -5.14 23.12 -6.86
N ASP A 602 -4.07 23.27 -6.08
CA ASP A 602 -3.12 24.36 -6.32
C ASP A 602 -2.40 24.18 -7.67
N PHE A 603 -2.04 22.96 -8.10
CA PHE A 603 -1.52 22.76 -9.46
C PHE A 603 -2.49 23.25 -10.55
N LEU A 604 -3.80 23.03 -10.39
CA LEU A 604 -4.81 23.56 -11.30
C LEU A 604 -4.89 25.09 -11.25
N ASP A 605 -4.75 25.70 -10.07
CA ASP A 605 -4.67 27.16 -9.91
C ASP A 605 -3.45 27.72 -10.61
N GLN A 606 -2.30 27.07 -10.47
CA GLN A 606 -1.07 27.48 -11.14
C GLN A 606 -1.18 27.32 -12.67
N LEU A 607 -1.86 26.30 -13.19
CA LEU A 607 -2.13 26.19 -14.64
C LEU A 607 -2.94 27.37 -15.17
N GLU A 608 -3.90 27.87 -14.39
CA GLU A 608 -4.65 29.07 -14.73
C GLU A 608 -3.77 30.33 -14.63
N ALA A 609 -3.02 30.50 -13.54
CA ALA A 609 -2.18 31.66 -13.28
C ALA A 609 -1.10 31.88 -14.35
N VAL A 610 -0.51 30.80 -14.87
CA VAL A 610 0.50 30.87 -15.94
C VAL A 610 -0.10 30.88 -17.35
N ASN A 611 -1.43 31.00 -17.46
CA ASN A 611 -2.18 30.97 -18.71
C ASN A 611 -1.87 29.72 -19.55
N ALA A 612 -1.79 28.55 -18.91
CA ALA A 612 -1.66 27.25 -19.58
C ALA A 612 -3.02 26.71 -20.09
N ILE A 613 -4.14 27.27 -19.60
CA ILE A 613 -5.50 26.86 -19.93
C ILE A 613 -6.04 27.66 -21.14
N GLY A 614 -6.66 26.98 -22.10
CA GLY A 614 -7.33 27.61 -23.24
C GLY A 614 -6.72 27.24 -24.60
N ALA A 615 -6.73 28.18 -25.55
CA ALA A 615 -6.38 27.93 -26.95
C ALA A 615 -4.98 27.29 -27.09
N GLY A 616 -4.94 26.04 -27.56
CA GLY A 616 -3.70 25.28 -27.76
C GLY A 616 -3.05 24.72 -26.48
N GLY A 617 -3.59 25.01 -25.30
CA GLY A 617 -3.14 24.50 -24.01
C GLY A 617 -4.09 23.46 -23.42
N ILE A 618 -4.23 23.47 -22.09
CA ILE A 618 -5.11 22.55 -21.36
C ILE A 618 -6.58 22.99 -21.53
N ALA A 619 -7.49 22.05 -21.75
CA ALA A 619 -8.90 22.35 -21.93
C ALA A 619 -9.51 22.92 -20.63
N ARG A 620 -10.13 24.10 -20.72
CA ARG A 620 -10.80 24.76 -19.58
C ARG A 620 -11.86 23.87 -18.92
N ALA A 621 -12.62 23.13 -19.73
CA ALA A 621 -13.64 22.20 -19.25
C ALA A 621 -13.04 21.02 -18.45
N ALA A 622 -11.86 20.52 -18.83
CA ALA A 622 -11.20 19.43 -18.10
C ALA A 622 -10.78 19.90 -16.70
N VAL A 623 -10.13 21.07 -16.60
CA VAL A 623 -9.75 21.66 -15.32
C VAL A 623 -10.97 21.94 -14.44
N ALA A 624 -12.03 22.53 -14.99
CA ALA A 624 -13.26 22.81 -14.25
C ALA A 624 -13.92 21.53 -13.71
N ARG A 625 -13.95 20.46 -14.51
CA ARG A 625 -14.56 19.18 -14.09
C ARG A 625 -13.77 18.51 -12.98
N VAL A 626 -12.43 18.56 -13.01
CA VAL A 626 -11.59 18.06 -11.91
C VAL A 626 -11.87 18.82 -10.61
N ARG A 627 -11.98 20.16 -10.65
CA ARG A 627 -12.31 20.95 -9.46
C ARG A 627 -13.67 20.57 -8.87
N GLU A 628 -14.68 20.43 -9.73
CA GLU A 628 -16.03 20.05 -9.31
C GLU A 628 -16.06 18.67 -8.63
N THR A 629 -15.41 17.67 -9.23
CA THR A 629 -15.44 16.31 -8.72
C THR A 629 -14.53 16.14 -7.51
N ALA A 630 -13.38 16.80 -7.46
CA ALA A 630 -12.51 16.84 -6.29
C ALA A 630 -13.21 17.45 -5.07
N ALA A 631 -13.99 18.52 -5.25
CA ALA A 631 -14.76 19.14 -4.16
C ALA A 631 -15.91 18.25 -3.63
N ARG A 632 -16.35 17.26 -4.40
CA ARG A 632 -17.33 16.26 -3.95
C ARG A 632 -16.66 15.05 -3.30
N LEU A 633 -15.47 14.69 -3.78
CA LEU A 633 -14.66 13.61 -3.20
C LEU A 633 -14.12 14.03 -1.83
N VAL A 634 -13.48 15.18 -1.72
CA VAL A 634 -12.94 15.73 -0.47
C VAL A 634 -14.06 16.44 0.28
N VAL A 635 -14.76 15.71 1.14
CA VAL A 635 -15.93 16.22 1.86
C VAL A 635 -15.55 17.12 3.04
N ALA A 636 -14.34 16.96 3.58
CA ALA A 636 -13.78 17.84 4.60
C ALA A 636 -12.27 17.98 4.44
N ASN A 637 -11.74 19.17 4.72
CA ASN A 637 -10.31 19.45 4.69
C ASN A 637 -9.99 20.53 5.74
N GLY A 638 -8.81 20.42 6.35
CA GLY A 638 -8.30 21.44 7.26
C GLY A 638 -6.78 21.45 7.30
N SER A 639 -6.21 22.61 7.60
CA SER A 639 -4.77 22.79 7.69
C SER A 639 -4.38 23.88 8.67
N THR A 640 -3.11 23.88 9.09
CA THR A 640 -2.50 24.87 9.98
C THR A 640 -1.14 25.33 9.46
N GLY A 641 -0.65 26.44 10.00
CA GLY A 641 0.73 26.88 9.82
C GLY A 641 1.09 27.22 8.36
N ARG A 642 2.17 26.61 7.84
CA ARG A 642 2.72 26.89 6.50
C ARG A 642 1.88 26.39 5.33
N TYR A 643 0.82 25.62 5.59
CA TYR A 643 -0.03 25.00 4.56
C TYR A 643 -1.48 25.52 4.56
N PRO A 644 -1.74 26.83 4.72
CA PRO A 644 -3.10 27.34 4.95
C PRO A 644 -4.06 27.13 3.77
N MET A 645 -3.51 26.81 2.58
CA MET A 645 -4.25 26.58 1.34
C MET A 645 -4.18 25.12 0.86
N ALA A 646 -3.62 24.20 1.65
CA ALA A 646 -3.62 22.77 1.33
C ALA A 646 -5.06 22.29 1.10
N SER A 647 -5.29 21.64 -0.04
CA SER A 647 -6.64 21.32 -0.51
C SER A 647 -7.17 19.99 0.02
N GLY A 648 -6.31 19.23 0.70
CA GLY A 648 -6.61 17.89 1.18
C GLY A 648 -6.38 16.81 0.14
N LEU A 649 -5.78 17.11 -1.02
CA LEU A 649 -5.60 16.12 -2.09
C LEU A 649 -4.24 16.28 -2.78
N SER A 650 -3.30 15.43 -2.39
CA SER A 650 -1.99 15.31 -3.05
C SER A 650 -2.06 14.45 -4.31
N ILE A 651 -1.08 14.63 -5.20
CA ILE A 651 -0.86 13.80 -6.38
C ILE A 651 0.64 13.71 -6.70
N TRP A 652 1.07 12.61 -7.29
CA TRP A 652 2.43 12.50 -7.82
C TRP A 652 2.63 13.38 -9.06
N LEU A 653 3.53 14.36 -8.96
CA LEU A 653 3.85 15.32 -10.00
C LEU A 653 5.38 15.38 -10.23
N PRO A 654 5.97 14.33 -10.84
CA PRO A 654 7.40 14.19 -10.98
C PRO A 654 8.03 15.25 -11.88
N HIS A 655 9.26 15.66 -11.52
CA HIS A 655 10.05 16.63 -12.28
C HIS A 655 11.04 15.97 -13.24
N TYR A 656 11.83 15.02 -12.75
CA TYR A 656 12.98 14.46 -13.45
C TYR A 656 12.66 13.13 -14.13
N VAL A 657 13.13 12.91 -15.36
CA VAL A 657 12.96 11.62 -16.07
C VAL A 657 13.56 10.48 -15.25
N LYS A 658 14.71 10.71 -14.59
CA LYS A 658 15.35 9.69 -13.75
C LYS A 658 14.46 9.24 -12.57
N SER A 659 13.77 10.17 -11.90
CA SER A 659 12.84 9.82 -10.82
C SER A 659 11.63 9.10 -11.41
N PHE A 660 11.05 9.65 -12.48
CA PHE A 660 9.91 9.06 -13.16
C PHE A 660 10.17 7.62 -13.60
N ASP A 661 11.27 7.35 -14.32
CA ASP A 661 11.59 6.02 -14.84
C ASP A 661 11.88 5.01 -13.72
N LYS A 662 12.34 5.47 -12.54
CA LYS A 662 12.53 4.62 -11.36
C LYS A 662 11.19 4.07 -10.84
N TYR A 663 10.13 4.87 -10.83
CA TYR A 663 8.88 4.53 -10.17
C TYR A 663 7.70 4.23 -11.11
N VAL A 664 7.75 4.65 -12.37
CA VAL A 664 6.62 4.56 -13.32
C VAL A 664 6.10 3.14 -13.51
N ALA A 665 6.97 2.12 -13.47
CA ALA A 665 6.55 0.72 -13.60
C ALA A 665 5.62 0.30 -12.45
N ARG A 666 5.93 0.71 -11.21
CA ARG A 666 5.07 0.49 -10.04
C ARG A 666 3.82 1.37 -10.11
N TYR A 667 3.98 2.65 -10.46
CA TYR A 667 2.86 3.59 -10.55
C TYR A 667 1.76 3.09 -11.50
N LYS A 668 2.14 2.54 -12.66
CA LYS A 668 1.23 1.93 -13.64
C LYS A 668 0.42 0.76 -13.10
N ALA A 669 0.86 0.14 -12.01
CA ALA A 669 0.13 -0.93 -11.36
C ALA A 669 -0.95 -0.40 -10.39
N LEU A 670 -0.86 0.85 -9.94
CA LEU A 670 -1.82 1.47 -9.04
C LEU A 670 -3.17 1.70 -9.73
N SER A 671 -4.26 1.60 -8.97
CA SER A 671 -5.63 1.78 -9.47
C SER A 671 -5.82 3.15 -10.13
N PHE A 672 -5.26 4.20 -9.53
CA PHE A 672 -5.36 5.57 -10.06
C PHE A 672 -4.75 5.71 -11.46
N SER A 673 -3.54 5.19 -11.67
CA SER A 673 -2.87 5.25 -12.98
C SER A 673 -3.63 4.42 -14.02
N LYS A 674 -4.14 3.24 -13.66
CA LYS A 674 -4.99 2.42 -14.55
C LYS A 674 -6.27 3.13 -14.99
N ALA A 675 -6.87 3.93 -14.09
CA ALA A 675 -8.11 4.65 -14.39
C ALA A 675 -7.87 5.97 -15.16
N THR A 676 -6.75 6.64 -14.93
CA THR A 676 -6.53 8.03 -15.39
C THR A 676 -5.42 8.20 -16.42
N HIS A 677 -4.54 7.20 -16.56
CA HIS A 677 -3.31 7.27 -17.36
C HIS A 677 -2.42 8.48 -17.02
N TRP A 678 -2.47 8.96 -15.78
CA TRP A 678 -1.83 10.20 -15.35
C TRP A 678 -0.34 10.29 -15.71
N GLU A 679 0.39 9.18 -15.60
CA GLU A 679 1.80 9.10 -15.92
C GLU A 679 2.10 9.39 -17.40
N GLU A 680 1.17 9.06 -18.31
CA GLU A 680 1.28 9.40 -19.74
C GLU A 680 1.09 10.89 -19.95
N GLY A 681 0.16 11.49 -19.20
CA GLY A 681 -0.07 12.93 -19.17
C GLY A 681 1.16 13.71 -18.70
N MET A 682 1.92 13.18 -17.74
CA MET A 682 3.08 13.89 -17.18
C MET A 682 4.37 13.74 -17.97
N ARG A 683 4.55 12.63 -18.70
CA ARG A 683 5.77 12.32 -19.46
C ARG A 683 6.28 13.46 -20.36
N PRO A 684 5.45 14.23 -21.10
CA PRO A 684 5.92 15.32 -21.96
C PRO A 684 6.54 16.53 -21.23
N TYR A 685 6.39 16.59 -19.91
CA TYR A 685 6.79 17.74 -19.08
C TYR A 685 8.01 17.44 -18.21
N LEU A 686 8.51 16.20 -18.21
CA LEU A 686 9.70 15.80 -17.46
C LEU A 686 10.95 16.44 -18.07
N ASP A 687 11.86 16.95 -17.22
CA ASP A 687 13.10 17.64 -17.61
C ASP A 687 12.95 18.81 -18.60
N ALA A 688 11.70 19.24 -18.88
CA ALA A 688 11.41 20.37 -19.72
C ALA A 688 11.67 21.68 -18.97
N LYS A 689 12.23 22.67 -19.67
CA LYS A 689 12.57 24.00 -19.12
C LYS A 689 11.31 24.90 -19.06
N PRO A 690 11.07 25.68 -17.99
CA PRO A 690 9.98 26.66 -17.94
C PRO A 690 10.19 27.84 -18.92
N LEU A 691 9.11 28.57 -19.23
CA LEU A 691 9.02 29.54 -20.34
C LEU A 691 9.96 30.75 -20.21
N GLU A 692 10.45 31.05 -19.00
CA GLU A 692 11.44 32.12 -18.77
C GLU A 692 12.80 31.85 -19.46
N LEU A 693 13.03 30.64 -19.97
CA LEU A 693 14.27 30.26 -20.66
C LEU A 693 14.23 30.39 -22.19
N GLU A 694 13.09 30.73 -22.82
CA GLU A 694 12.99 30.85 -24.29
C GLU A 694 12.72 32.28 -24.81
N GLN A 695 12.43 33.27 -23.95
CA GLN A 695 12.09 34.63 -24.39
C GLN A 695 12.92 35.77 -23.78
N ARG A 696 14.16 35.50 -23.37
CA ARG A 696 15.17 36.55 -23.24
C ARG A 696 16.19 36.40 -24.37
N GLU A 697 16.22 37.40 -25.25
CA GLU A 697 17.25 37.63 -26.27
C GLU A 697 18.67 37.57 -25.67
N PRO A 698 19.71 37.35 -26.50
CA PRO A 698 20.84 36.49 -26.18
C PRO A 698 21.68 37.00 -25.01
N ALA A 699 22.38 36.05 -24.38
CA ALA A 699 23.42 36.31 -23.40
C ALA A 699 24.33 37.47 -23.85
N PRO A 700 24.66 38.44 -22.97
CA PRO A 700 25.89 39.18 -23.14
C PRO A 700 27.01 38.15 -23.06
N ASP A 701 27.68 37.96 -24.20
CA ASP A 701 28.90 37.21 -24.45
C ASP A 701 29.20 35.99 -23.58
N ALA A 702 29.36 34.87 -24.27
CA ALA A 702 30.02 33.65 -23.84
C ALA A 702 31.52 33.86 -23.50
N ALA A 703 31.83 34.77 -22.58
CA ALA A 703 33.17 35.10 -22.10
C ALA A 703 33.37 34.85 -20.59
N LEU A 704 32.33 34.43 -19.85
CA LEU A 704 32.40 34.30 -18.38
C LEU A 704 32.30 32.85 -17.84
N SER A 705 32.39 31.85 -18.72
CA SER A 705 32.11 30.44 -18.38
C SER A 705 33.36 29.59 -18.06
N ALA A 706 34.34 30.15 -17.35
CA ALA A 706 35.39 29.35 -16.73
C ALA A 706 35.45 29.67 -15.24
N PRO A 707 35.56 28.68 -14.33
CA PRO A 707 35.83 28.92 -12.93
C PRO A 707 37.08 29.78 -12.81
N LEU A 708 36.94 30.89 -12.11
CA LEU A 708 38.00 31.85 -11.90
C LEU A 708 38.79 31.38 -10.67
N ASP A 709 39.92 30.70 -10.92
CA ASP A 709 40.69 30.04 -9.87
C ASP A 709 41.38 31.04 -8.91
N HIS A 710 41.53 32.30 -9.33
CA HIS A 710 42.24 33.34 -8.58
C HIS A 710 41.40 34.62 -8.37
N TYR A 711 41.70 35.36 -7.31
CA TYR A 711 41.02 36.60 -6.96
C TYR A 711 41.15 37.68 -8.04
N ALA A 712 42.31 37.74 -8.72
CA ALA A 712 42.55 38.68 -9.83
C ALA A 712 41.52 38.53 -10.97
N ASP A 713 40.99 37.33 -11.16
CA ASP A 713 39.96 37.08 -12.16
C ASP A 713 38.60 37.63 -11.73
N VAL A 714 38.27 37.55 -10.43
CA VAL A 714 37.08 38.19 -9.87
C VAL A 714 37.17 39.70 -10.05
N GLN A 715 38.33 40.31 -9.80
CA GLN A 715 38.55 41.74 -10.02
C GLN A 715 38.33 42.13 -11.49
N ARG A 716 38.83 41.31 -12.43
CA ARG A 716 38.62 41.49 -13.88
C ARG A 716 37.14 41.47 -14.23
N PHE A 717 36.39 40.50 -13.71
CA PHE A 717 34.93 40.40 -13.88
C PHE A 717 34.23 41.66 -13.38
N LEU A 718 34.56 42.16 -12.18
CA LEU A 718 33.94 43.37 -11.63
C LEU A 718 34.25 44.60 -12.49
N ALA A 719 35.49 44.73 -12.98
CA ALA A 719 35.89 45.83 -13.86
C ALA A 719 35.21 45.77 -15.23
N GLU A 720 35.00 44.58 -15.78
CA GLU A 720 34.24 44.38 -17.02
C GLU A 720 32.76 44.72 -16.82
N LEU A 721 32.15 44.26 -15.73
CA LEU A 721 30.75 44.53 -15.44
C LEU A 721 30.49 46.03 -15.20
N ALA A 722 31.38 46.72 -14.49
CA ALA A 722 31.30 48.18 -14.32
C ALA A 722 31.45 48.95 -15.64
N ARG A 723 32.33 48.48 -16.55
CA ARG A 723 32.49 49.06 -17.89
C ARG A 723 31.29 48.81 -18.79
N ALA A 724 30.65 47.64 -18.68
CA ALA A 724 29.47 47.27 -19.45
C ALA A 724 28.21 48.03 -18.99
N HIS A 725 28.12 48.36 -17.69
CA HIS A 725 26.96 49.04 -17.10
C HIS A 725 27.34 50.33 -16.35
N PRO A 726 28.00 51.32 -16.99
CA PRO A 726 28.60 52.47 -16.30
C PRO A 726 27.59 53.41 -15.61
N ALA A 727 26.32 53.35 -16.02
CA ALA A 727 25.23 54.09 -15.38
C ALA A 727 24.81 53.46 -14.04
N ASN A 728 24.93 52.15 -13.90
CA ASN A 728 24.34 51.37 -12.81
C ASN A 728 25.40 50.73 -11.91
N ALA A 729 26.62 50.49 -12.39
CA ALA A 729 27.67 49.79 -11.68
C ALA A 729 28.95 50.64 -11.62
N ARG A 730 29.54 50.76 -10.43
CA ARG A 730 30.85 51.39 -10.21
C ARG A 730 31.71 50.51 -9.33
N LEU A 731 32.97 50.34 -9.71
CA LEU A 731 33.98 49.71 -8.85
C LEU A 731 34.11 50.48 -7.55
N MET A 732 34.28 49.73 -6.46
CA MET A 732 34.59 50.27 -5.14
C MET A 732 35.63 49.40 -4.45
N GLN A 733 36.26 49.96 -3.42
CA GLN A 733 37.25 49.28 -2.60
C GLN A 733 36.89 49.54 -1.14
N ILE A 734 36.94 48.51 -0.30
CA ILE A 734 36.58 48.64 1.13
C ILE A 734 37.81 48.66 2.05
N GLY A 735 38.98 48.29 1.54
CA GLY A 735 40.22 48.22 2.30
C GLY A 735 41.23 47.26 1.68
N VAL A 736 42.17 46.79 2.49
CA VAL A 736 43.18 45.79 2.11
C VAL A 736 43.14 44.61 3.09
N SER A 737 43.35 43.40 2.58
CA SER A 737 43.53 42.20 3.41
C SER A 737 44.93 42.15 4.05
N ASP A 738 45.19 41.19 4.92
CA ASP A 738 46.50 41.02 5.59
C ASP A 738 47.62 40.64 4.62
N SER A 739 47.28 40.06 3.46
CA SER A 739 48.22 39.84 2.36
C SER A 739 48.55 41.10 1.56
N GLY A 740 47.91 42.24 1.85
CA GLY A 740 48.06 43.50 1.13
C GLY A 740 47.25 43.59 -0.18
N GLN A 741 46.40 42.60 -0.48
CA GLN A 741 45.49 42.67 -1.62
C GLN A 741 44.33 43.62 -1.32
N VAL A 742 43.95 44.44 -2.30
CA VAL A 742 42.80 45.34 -2.18
C VAL A 742 41.52 44.53 -2.26
N ILE A 743 40.57 44.79 -1.36
CA ILE A 743 39.25 44.13 -1.35
C ILE A 743 38.28 44.97 -2.19
N GLU A 744 38.01 44.50 -3.40
CA GLU A 744 37.14 45.15 -4.39
C GLU A 744 35.71 44.59 -4.42
N GLY A 745 34.77 45.47 -4.77
CA GLY A 745 33.38 45.13 -4.99
C GLY A 745 32.72 46.09 -5.99
N LEU A 746 31.40 45.99 -6.12
CA LEU A 746 30.60 46.87 -6.96
C LEU A 746 29.57 47.63 -6.12
N ARG A 747 29.46 48.93 -6.41
CA ARG A 747 28.32 49.77 -6.03
C ARG A 747 27.30 49.72 -7.17
N LEU A 748 26.11 49.18 -6.89
CA LEU A 748 25.06 48.92 -7.88
C LEU A 748 23.83 49.78 -7.56
N GLY A 749 23.40 50.61 -8.51
CA GLY A 749 22.36 51.61 -8.29
C GLY A 749 22.87 52.89 -7.62
N ASN A 750 21.95 53.80 -7.29
CA ASN A 750 22.28 55.11 -6.75
C ASN A 750 21.27 55.67 -5.75
N GLY A 751 20.36 54.84 -5.24
CA GLY A 751 19.35 55.28 -4.29
C GLY A 751 19.88 55.48 -2.87
N PRO A 752 19.10 56.17 -2.01
CA PRO A 752 19.54 56.57 -0.67
C PRO A 752 19.62 55.44 0.35
N VAL A 753 18.96 54.29 0.10
CA VAL A 753 19.01 53.12 1.00
C VAL A 753 20.14 52.20 0.58
N ALA A 754 21.12 52.00 1.46
CA ALA A 754 22.31 51.20 1.18
C ALA A 754 22.19 49.78 1.74
N ASN A 755 22.40 48.76 0.90
CA ASN A 755 22.37 47.35 1.29
C ASN A 755 23.66 46.64 0.87
N LEU A 756 24.00 45.53 1.53
CA LEU A 756 25.25 44.80 1.32
C LEU A 756 25.01 43.32 1.02
N VAL A 757 25.75 42.78 0.07
CA VAL A 757 25.94 41.33 -0.09
C VAL A 757 27.43 41.06 -0.12
N VAL A 758 27.91 40.21 0.76
CA VAL A 758 29.32 39.84 0.86
C VAL A 758 29.45 38.33 0.87
N ALA A 759 30.38 37.79 0.11
CA ALA A 759 30.59 36.35 -0.01
C ALA A 759 32.02 35.97 0.36
N THR A 760 32.22 34.68 0.61
CA THR A 760 33.55 34.09 0.74
C THR A 760 34.33 34.73 1.90
N HIS A 761 33.71 34.75 3.07
CA HIS A 761 34.43 34.93 4.32
C HIS A 761 35.42 33.78 4.52
N HIS A 762 35.02 32.55 4.18
CA HIS A 762 35.95 31.44 4.08
C HIS A 762 36.48 31.33 2.65
N GLY A 763 37.81 31.36 2.47
CA GLY A 763 38.42 31.35 1.14
C GLY A 763 38.23 30.03 0.36
N ASN A 764 37.82 28.95 1.02
CA ASN A 764 37.53 27.67 0.37
C ASN A 764 36.07 27.52 -0.12
N GLU A 765 35.25 28.56 -0.08
CA GLU A 765 33.81 28.54 -0.39
C GLU A 765 33.47 29.25 -1.71
N TYR A 766 34.09 28.83 -2.82
CA TYR A 766 33.99 29.53 -4.11
C TYR A 766 32.58 29.53 -4.74
N GLY A 767 31.70 28.59 -4.35
CA GLY A 767 30.30 28.63 -4.80
C GLY A 767 29.57 29.89 -4.34
N SER A 768 29.92 30.44 -3.17
CA SER A 768 29.38 31.71 -2.68
C SER A 768 29.83 32.89 -3.55
N THR A 769 31.08 32.87 -4.03
CA THR A 769 31.64 33.87 -4.95
C THR A 769 30.83 33.93 -6.24
N GLU A 770 30.52 32.78 -6.83
CA GLU A 770 29.80 32.70 -8.11
C GLU A 770 28.35 33.17 -8.00
N VAL A 771 27.67 32.86 -6.89
CA VAL A 771 26.33 33.41 -6.61
C VAL A 771 26.38 34.93 -6.44
N ALA A 772 27.38 35.47 -5.73
CA ALA A 772 27.54 36.92 -5.59
C ALA A 772 27.83 37.61 -6.93
N LYS A 773 28.68 37.02 -7.78
CA LYS A 773 28.96 37.53 -9.14
C LYS A 773 27.69 37.57 -9.99
N ALA A 774 26.92 36.49 -9.98
CA ALA A 774 25.67 36.40 -10.73
C ALA A 774 24.62 37.41 -10.23
N LEU A 775 24.53 37.62 -8.92
CA LEU A 775 23.68 38.67 -8.34
C LEU A 775 24.15 40.07 -8.75
N ALA A 776 25.46 40.34 -8.73
CA ALA A 776 26.01 41.61 -9.19
C ALA A 776 25.67 41.89 -10.66
N ALA A 777 25.75 40.87 -11.53
CA ALA A 777 25.35 41.01 -12.92
C ALA A 777 23.87 41.32 -13.08
N SER A 778 23.00 40.62 -12.32
CA SER A 778 21.55 40.88 -12.29
C SER A 778 21.23 42.33 -11.87
N LEU A 779 21.90 42.84 -10.84
CA LEU A 779 21.71 44.20 -10.33
C LEU A 779 22.35 45.29 -11.21
N ALA A 780 23.44 44.97 -11.93
CA ALA A 780 24.07 45.90 -12.86
C ALA A 780 23.18 46.12 -14.10
N ALA A 781 22.57 45.04 -14.59
CA ALA A 781 21.59 45.09 -15.67
C ALA A 781 20.33 45.85 -15.24
N GLU A 782 19.80 45.54 -14.05
CA GLU A 782 18.57 46.14 -13.54
C GLU A 782 18.72 46.50 -12.05
N PRO A 783 19.12 47.74 -11.71
CA PRO A 783 19.29 48.15 -10.32
C PRO A 783 17.94 48.30 -9.61
N ILE A 784 17.91 48.06 -8.31
CA ILE A 784 16.69 48.21 -7.51
C ILE A 784 16.40 49.69 -7.28
N ALA A 785 15.22 50.15 -7.71
CA ALA A 785 14.81 51.54 -7.58
C ALA A 785 14.86 52.02 -6.11
N GLY A 786 15.44 53.20 -5.90
CA GLY A 786 15.55 53.81 -4.56
C GLY A 786 16.61 53.18 -3.66
N GLN A 787 17.41 52.23 -4.16
CA GLN A 787 18.47 51.57 -3.39
C GLN A 787 19.85 51.68 -4.04
N THR A 788 20.88 51.52 -3.21
CA THR A 788 22.25 51.22 -3.61
C THR A 788 22.60 49.86 -2.99
N VAL A 789 22.96 48.87 -3.79
CA VAL A 789 23.42 47.57 -3.32
C VAL A 789 24.93 47.44 -3.55
N TYR A 790 25.66 47.15 -2.49
CA TYR A 790 27.08 46.87 -2.53
C TYR A 790 27.29 45.36 -2.58
N VAL A 791 28.02 44.86 -3.58
CA VAL A 791 28.33 43.43 -3.70
C VAL A 791 29.83 43.23 -3.64
N ILE A 792 30.29 42.40 -2.68
CA ILE A 792 31.68 42.04 -2.46
C ILE A 792 31.80 40.52 -2.62
N PRO A 793 32.19 40.01 -3.81
CA PRO A 793 32.18 38.56 -4.04
C PRO A 793 33.24 37.78 -3.26
N VAL A 794 34.35 38.41 -2.85
CA VAL A 794 35.40 37.77 -2.05
C VAL A 794 35.90 38.73 -0.99
N LEU A 795 35.69 38.37 0.27
CA LEU A 795 36.26 39.08 1.42
C LEU A 795 37.67 38.57 1.76
N ASN A 796 37.82 37.25 1.93
CA ASN A 796 39.11 36.61 2.23
C ASN A 796 39.88 36.34 0.92
N THR A 797 40.52 37.38 0.39
CA THR A 797 41.17 37.35 -0.94
C THR A 797 42.34 36.35 -0.98
N GLN A 798 43.17 36.35 0.06
CA GLN A 798 44.33 35.45 0.16
C GLN A 798 43.87 33.99 0.32
N GLY A 799 42.91 33.74 1.20
CA GLY A 799 42.34 32.42 1.40
C GLY A 799 41.67 31.90 0.12
N TYR A 800 41.03 32.76 -0.66
CA TYR A 800 40.44 32.39 -1.95
C TYR A 800 41.47 31.91 -2.97
N ASP A 801 42.59 32.61 -3.09
CA ASP A 801 43.72 32.20 -3.94
C ASP A 801 44.35 30.88 -3.47
N GLN A 802 44.39 30.66 -2.16
CA GLN A 802 44.98 29.47 -1.55
C GLN A 802 43.98 28.30 -1.35
N LYS A 803 42.69 28.51 -1.66
CA LYS A 803 41.58 27.60 -1.34
C LYS A 803 41.56 27.19 0.14
N LYS A 804 41.88 28.14 1.03
CA LYS A 804 41.97 27.98 2.48
C LYS A 804 40.81 28.68 3.18
N ARG A 805 40.27 28.05 4.22
CA ARG A 805 39.18 28.61 5.04
C ARG A 805 39.59 29.93 5.71
N GLY A 806 40.70 29.90 6.45
CA GLY A 806 41.22 31.05 7.21
C GLY A 806 41.98 32.06 6.35
N GLU A 807 42.16 33.26 6.88
CA GLU A 807 43.10 34.28 6.38
C GLU A 807 44.37 34.23 7.23
N ASP A 808 45.54 34.31 6.60
CA ASP A 808 46.81 34.27 7.31
C ASP A 808 47.23 35.68 7.74
N TYR A 809 47.49 35.84 9.03
CA TYR A 809 47.95 37.08 9.63
C TYR A 809 49.17 36.79 10.52
N ASP A 810 50.25 37.53 10.30
CA ASP A 810 51.56 37.28 10.93
C ASP A 810 52.01 35.81 10.78
N THR A 811 52.13 35.06 11.89
CA THR A 811 52.54 33.63 11.92
C THR A 811 51.37 32.67 12.13
N SER A 812 50.13 33.16 12.09
CA SER A 812 48.92 32.41 12.42
C SER A 812 47.85 32.50 11.31
N SER A 813 46.79 31.69 11.43
CA SER A 813 45.62 31.75 10.57
C SER A 813 44.38 32.01 11.42
N GLN A 814 43.52 32.94 11.02
CA GLN A 814 42.28 33.27 11.72
C GLN A 814 41.08 32.96 10.82
N ASP A 815 40.03 32.38 11.40
CA ASP A 815 38.74 32.22 10.72
C ASP A 815 38.06 33.61 10.65
N PRO A 816 37.82 34.17 9.44
CA PRO A 816 37.20 35.49 9.31
C PRO A 816 35.78 35.54 9.88
N ASN A 817 35.05 34.42 9.90
CA ASN A 817 33.72 34.35 10.51
C ASN A 817 33.77 34.07 12.03
N ARG A 818 34.92 34.29 12.68
CA ARG A 818 35.13 34.24 14.14
C ARG A 818 35.90 35.46 14.67
N ASP A 819 36.03 36.50 13.85
CA ASP A 819 36.92 37.64 14.10
C ASP A 819 36.18 38.94 14.44
N TYR A 820 34.85 38.94 14.39
CA TYR A 820 34.03 40.10 14.73
C TYR A 820 33.83 40.22 16.26
N PRO A 821 33.81 41.45 16.83
CA PRO A 821 33.36 41.67 18.19
C PRO A 821 31.90 41.22 18.36
N GLY A 822 31.62 40.47 19.42
CA GLY A 822 30.27 39.96 19.71
C GLY A 822 29.72 40.50 21.04
N PRO A 823 28.39 40.45 21.23
CA PRO A 823 27.72 41.00 22.42
C PRO A 823 28.15 40.35 23.75
N CYS A 824 28.76 39.16 23.69
CA CYS A 824 29.22 38.41 24.87
C CYS A 824 30.67 38.66 25.28
N GLY A 825 31.42 39.55 24.61
CA GLY A 825 32.80 39.90 24.99
C GLY A 825 33.84 38.79 24.86
N THR A 826 33.46 37.60 24.38
CA THR A 826 34.34 36.44 24.15
C THR A 826 34.99 36.43 22.76
N ALA A 827 34.59 37.35 21.87
CA ALA A 827 35.10 37.49 20.51
C ALA A 827 36.04 38.72 20.38
N GLY A 828 37.10 38.60 19.57
CA GLY A 828 38.25 39.52 19.54
C GLY A 828 37.99 40.90 18.89
N PRO A 829 38.87 41.89 19.09
CA PRO A 829 38.72 43.28 18.62
C PRO A 829 39.02 43.49 17.11
N PHE A 830 38.71 42.51 16.26
CA PHE A 830 39.27 42.32 14.92
C PHE A 830 40.78 42.04 14.94
N LYS A 831 41.19 40.85 14.47
CA LYS A 831 42.59 40.53 14.19
C LYS A 831 42.93 40.69 12.73
N LEU A 832 41.96 40.46 11.84
CA LEU A 832 42.12 40.54 10.40
C LEU A 832 41.79 41.93 9.88
N ARG A 833 42.58 42.39 8.90
CA ARG A 833 42.30 43.65 8.22
C ARG A 833 41.06 43.56 7.33
N SER A 834 40.74 42.39 6.81
CA SER A 834 39.59 42.18 5.92
C SER A 834 38.25 42.38 6.64
N THR A 835 38.06 41.72 7.79
CA THR A 835 36.86 41.84 8.65
C THR A 835 36.74 43.24 9.25
N TRP A 836 37.87 43.85 9.65
CA TRP A 836 37.90 45.25 10.09
C TRP A 836 37.46 46.21 8.97
N SER A 837 37.98 46.02 7.75
CA SER A 837 37.63 46.83 6.58
C SER A 837 36.14 46.71 6.25
N LEU A 838 35.58 45.50 6.33
CA LEU A 838 34.15 45.28 6.12
C LEU A 838 33.30 45.97 7.20
N ALA A 839 33.68 45.81 8.47
CA ALA A 839 32.98 46.43 9.59
C ALA A 839 32.98 47.97 9.51
N HIS A 840 34.13 48.56 9.16
CA HIS A 840 34.25 50.00 8.94
C HIS A 840 33.37 50.45 7.77
N PHE A 841 33.39 49.71 6.65
CA PHE A 841 32.57 50.01 5.48
C PHE A 841 31.06 49.96 5.79
N VAL A 842 30.60 48.98 6.59
CA VAL A 842 29.20 48.88 7.03
C VAL A 842 28.73 50.15 7.75
N ALA A 843 29.60 50.72 8.59
CA ALA A 843 29.33 51.97 9.29
C ALA A 843 29.35 53.17 8.32
N GLU A 844 30.40 53.29 7.51
CA GLU A 844 30.61 54.41 6.58
C GLU A 844 29.52 54.50 5.51
N ALA A 845 29.18 53.38 4.88
CA ALA A 845 28.15 53.32 3.85
C ALA A 845 26.72 53.32 4.41
N ARG A 846 26.56 53.33 5.75
CA ARG A 846 25.28 53.29 6.46
C ARG A 846 24.38 52.14 5.98
N ILE A 847 24.95 50.94 5.85
CA ILE A 847 24.23 49.74 5.40
C ILE A 847 23.00 49.51 6.27
N VAL A 848 21.87 49.16 5.66
CA VAL A 848 20.57 48.89 6.31
C VAL A 848 20.31 47.40 6.41
N THR A 849 20.46 46.66 5.31
CA THR A 849 20.29 45.21 5.25
C THR A 849 21.54 44.57 4.65
N ALA A 850 21.92 43.41 5.17
CA ALA A 850 23.10 42.69 4.70
C ALA A 850 22.79 41.20 4.46
N ALA A 851 23.48 40.60 3.48
CA ALA A 851 23.52 39.15 3.31
C ALA A 851 24.98 38.68 3.26
N THR A 852 25.32 37.68 4.06
CA THR A 852 26.60 36.97 3.94
C THR A 852 26.38 35.63 3.24
N LEU A 853 27.24 35.29 2.28
CA LEU A 853 27.11 34.05 1.52
C LEU A 853 28.28 33.12 1.85
N HIS A 854 27.92 31.91 2.29
CA HIS A 854 28.77 30.78 2.61
C HIS A 854 28.34 29.56 1.79
N THR A 855 29.10 28.47 1.81
CA THR A 855 28.69 27.21 1.15
C THR A 855 29.09 26.01 2.00
N PHE A 856 28.13 25.22 2.48
CA PHE A 856 28.36 23.92 3.13
C PHE A 856 27.08 23.20 3.52
N HIS A 857 26.13 23.95 4.09
CA HIS A 857 24.94 23.38 4.73
C HIS A 857 23.70 24.22 4.42
N PRO A 858 22.78 23.83 3.53
CA PRO A 858 21.75 24.74 3.03
C PRO A 858 20.86 25.29 4.17
N ALA A 859 20.99 26.57 4.48
CA ALA A 859 20.20 27.25 5.50
C ALA A 859 20.29 28.78 5.31
N VAL A 860 19.27 29.51 5.76
CA VAL A 860 19.35 30.98 5.90
C VAL A 860 19.05 31.36 7.34
N VAL A 861 20.05 31.89 8.02
CA VAL A 861 20.01 32.12 9.47
C VAL A 861 20.12 33.59 9.84
N TRP A 862 19.56 33.96 10.99
CA TRP A 862 19.56 35.32 11.54
C TRP A 862 20.29 35.40 12.89
N PRO A 863 20.56 36.63 13.38
CA PRO A 863 21.26 36.85 14.64
C PRO A 863 20.71 36.21 15.90
N TRP A 864 21.63 36.28 16.86
CA TRP A 864 21.86 35.55 18.11
C TRP A 864 22.34 34.12 17.87
N GLY A 865 23.26 33.98 16.92
CA GLY A 865 23.84 32.70 16.50
C GLY A 865 24.98 32.20 17.38
N PHE A 866 25.12 32.68 18.62
CA PHE A 866 26.16 32.31 19.57
C PHE A 866 25.58 31.57 20.79
N GLY A 867 26.44 31.15 21.74
CA GLY A 867 26.01 30.48 22.97
C GLY A 867 25.14 31.38 23.87
N THR A 868 23.84 31.26 23.72
CA THR A 868 22.79 31.89 24.55
C THR A 868 21.56 30.99 24.54
N ARG A 869 20.63 31.20 25.48
CA ARG A 869 19.28 30.61 25.47
C ARG A 869 18.22 31.55 24.90
N GLU A 870 18.59 32.77 24.51
CA GLU A 870 17.68 33.77 23.93
C GLU A 870 17.91 33.90 22.42
N PHE A 871 17.32 32.98 21.64
CA PHE A 871 17.50 32.88 20.19
C PHE A 871 16.74 33.91 19.35
N ASP A 872 15.81 34.63 19.97
CA ASP A 872 14.89 35.54 19.28
C ASP A 872 15.44 36.98 19.29
N PRO A 873 15.99 37.48 18.17
CA PRO A 873 16.38 38.88 18.06
C PRO A 873 15.15 39.81 18.06
N PRO A 874 15.27 41.05 18.59
CA PRO A 874 14.26 42.06 18.38
C PRO A 874 13.94 42.22 16.87
N GLY A 875 12.66 42.18 16.51
CA GLY A 875 12.26 42.22 15.09
C GLY A 875 12.35 40.87 14.37
N LEU A 876 12.38 39.74 15.08
CA LEU A 876 12.37 38.38 14.53
C LEU A 876 11.41 38.17 13.35
N GLU A 877 10.19 38.70 13.41
CA GLU A 877 9.21 38.56 12.32
C GLU A 877 9.73 39.15 11.00
N GLU A 878 10.50 40.23 11.06
CA GLU A 878 11.11 40.83 9.88
C GLU A 878 12.25 39.97 9.33
N PHE A 879 13.11 39.40 10.19
CA PHE A 879 14.12 38.42 9.78
C PHE A 879 13.48 37.20 9.13
N ARG A 880 12.43 36.65 9.75
CA ARG A 880 11.69 35.51 9.22
C ARG A 880 11.07 35.82 7.86
N ARG A 881 10.49 37.01 7.70
CA ARG A 881 9.91 37.49 6.44
C ARG A 881 10.97 37.60 5.34
N LEU A 882 12.10 38.25 5.64
CA LEU A 882 13.21 38.41 4.69
C LEU A 882 13.83 37.06 4.31
N ALA A 883 14.08 36.19 5.29
CA ALA A 883 14.67 34.87 5.05
C ALA A 883 13.74 33.98 4.21
N THR A 884 12.45 33.93 4.54
CA THR A 884 11.45 33.17 3.76
C THR A 884 11.30 33.71 2.34
N THR A 885 11.38 35.04 2.16
CA THR A 885 11.37 35.68 0.84
C THR A 885 12.62 35.29 0.03
N ALA A 886 13.77 35.21 0.71
CA ALA A 886 15.03 34.87 0.08
C ALA A 886 15.14 33.39 -0.28
N THR A 887 14.40 32.50 0.38
CA THR A 887 14.47 31.05 0.16
C THR A 887 13.31 30.47 -0.65
N SER A 888 12.48 31.29 -1.30
CA SER A 888 11.31 30.77 -2.03
C SER A 888 11.64 29.76 -3.14
N GLU A 889 12.79 29.91 -3.82
CA GLU A 889 13.26 28.97 -4.83
C GLU A 889 14.11 27.86 -4.23
N SER A 890 15.06 28.22 -3.35
CA SER A 890 16.03 27.27 -2.77
C SER A 890 15.40 26.34 -1.74
N ARG A 891 14.32 26.79 -1.09
CA ARG A 891 13.62 26.12 0.01
C ARG A 891 14.52 25.76 1.19
N TYR A 892 15.60 26.51 1.37
CA TYR A 892 16.49 26.30 2.50
C TYR A 892 15.74 26.54 3.82
N PRO A 893 16.00 25.72 4.87
CA PRO A 893 15.49 25.99 6.21
C PRO A 893 15.92 27.38 6.67
N VAL A 894 15.02 28.06 7.39
CA VAL A 894 15.27 29.40 7.92
C VAL A 894 15.07 29.40 9.43
N GLY A 895 15.97 30.04 10.18
CA GLY A 895 16.03 29.87 11.63
C GLY A 895 17.15 30.64 12.31
N ASN A 896 17.32 30.45 13.60
CA ASN A 896 18.53 30.89 14.30
C ASN A 896 19.70 29.96 13.95
N SER A 897 20.93 30.51 13.88
CA SER A 897 22.13 29.72 13.55
C SER A 897 22.43 28.60 14.55
N THR A 898 22.16 28.84 15.84
CA THR A 898 22.34 27.84 16.90
C THR A 898 21.42 26.64 16.70
N ASP A 899 20.15 26.88 16.30
CA ASP A 899 19.15 25.83 16.09
C ASP A 899 19.37 25.03 14.78
N LEU A 900 19.82 25.71 13.71
CA LEU A 900 19.89 25.10 12.37
C LEU A 900 21.27 24.59 11.98
N ILE A 901 22.34 25.17 12.54
CA ILE A 901 23.71 24.87 12.13
C ILE A 901 24.53 24.47 13.36
N TYR A 902 24.94 25.45 14.16
CA TYR A 902 25.61 25.33 15.47
C TYR A 902 25.92 26.76 15.99
N PRO A 903 26.12 26.94 17.32
CA PRO A 903 26.47 28.23 17.88
C PRO A 903 27.90 28.66 17.50
N ALA A 904 28.05 29.88 17.00
CA ALA A 904 29.28 30.50 16.55
C ALA A 904 29.42 31.92 17.13
N ALA A 905 30.43 32.13 17.97
CA ALA A 905 30.76 33.47 18.45
C ALA A 905 31.67 34.22 17.45
N GLY A 906 31.45 35.52 17.32
CA GLY A 906 32.27 36.41 16.50
C GLY A 906 31.94 36.39 15.00
N THR A 907 30.66 36.20 14.67
CA THR A 907 30.11 36.22 13.30
C THR A 907 29.77 37.65 12.86
N PHE A 908 29.67 37.86 11.55
CA PHE A 908 29.29 39.16 10.99
C PHE A 908 27.86 39.55 11.36
N GLU A 909 26.93 38.59 11.38
CA GLU A 909 25.50 38.82 11.59
C GLU A 909 25.25 39.40 12.99
N ASP A 910 25.84 38.76 14.00
CA ASP A 910 25.68 39.19 15.39
C ASP A 910 26.32 40.57 15.61
N PHE A 911 27.48 40.83 15.01
CA PHE A 911 28.15 42.14 15.06
C PHE A 911 27.32 43.24 14.37
N ALA A 912 26.94 43.03 13.12
CA ALA A 912 26.27 44.04 12.30
C ALA A 912 24.90 44.42 12.89
N PHE A 913 24.17 43.45 13.45
CA PHE A 913 22.93 43.73 14.14
C PHE A 913 23.18 44.40 15.50
N SER A 914 24.02 43.81 16.36
CA SER A 914 24.23 44.34 17.73
C SER A 914 24.80 45.76 17.76
N GLU A 915 25.78 46.06 16.91
CA GLU A 915 26.48 47.35 16.91
C GLU A 915 25.69 48.41 16.15
N TYR A 916 25.13 48.07 14.99
CA TYR A 916 24.63 49.03 14.03
C TYR A 916 23.13 48.93 13.70
N GLY A 917 22.42 47.91 14.20
CA GLY A 917 21.02 47.67 13.84
C GLY A 917 20.81 47.33 12.36
N VAL A 918 21.83 46.78 11.69
CA VAL A 918 21.66 46.24 10.33
C VAL A 918 20.71 45.05 10.38
N TRP A 919 19.97 44.75 9.32
CA TRP A 919 19.20 43.50 9.20
C TRP A 919 20.02 42.44 8.44
N PRO A 920 20.92 41.66 9.09
CA PRO A 920 21.75 40.69 8.41
C PRO A 920 21.09 39.30 8.33
N LEU A 921 21.31 38.61 7.22
CA LEU A 921 21.03 37.18 7.08
C LEU A 921 22.29 36.47 6.57
N LEU A 922 22.62 35.33 7.18
CA LEU A 922 23.66 34.44 6.68
C LEU A 922 23.02 33.36 5.81
N PHE A 923 23.55 33.19 4.61
CA PHE A 923 23.16 32.17 3.67
C PHE A 923 24.25 31.11 3.61
N GLU A 924 24.00 29.93 4.15
CA GLU A 924 24.79 28.76 3.82
C GLU A 924 24.20 28.12 2.56
N LEU A 925 24.96 28.14 1.47
CA LEU A 925 24.49 27.74 0.15
C LEU A 925 24.93 26.31 -0.19
N GLY A 926 23.98 25.45 -0.58
CA GLY A 926 24.28 24.10 -1.03
C GLY A 926 24.90 23.21 0.05
N HIS A 927 25.39 22.04 -0.37
CA HIS A 927 25.77 20.94 0.53
C HIS A 927 27.29 20.68 0.60
N THR A 928 28.11 21.56 0.03
CA THR A 928 29.56 21.36 -0.03
C THR A 928 30.28 22.71 -0.14
N HIS A 929 31.46 22.81 0.49
CA HIS A 929 32.36 23.95 0.27
C HIS A 929 32.90 24.01 -1.17
N LYS A 930 32.90 22.88 -1.87
CA LYS A 930 33.52 22.71 -3.19
C LYS A 930 32.51 22.17 -4.22
N PRO A 931 31.53 22.97 -4.66
CA PRO A 931 30.53 22.55 -5.63
C PRO A 931 31.16 22.26 -7.01
N ALA A 932 30.59 21.29 -7.74
CA ALA A 932 30.93 21.09 -9.15
C ALA A 932 30.29 22.19 -10.01
N GLU A 933 30.74 22.37 -11.25
CA GLU A 933 30.20 23.42 -12.15
C GLU A 933 28.68 23.35 -12.32
N SER A 934 28.11 22.15 -12.47
CA SER A 934 26.65 21.97 -12.54
C SER A 934 25.93 22.42 -11.27
N ASP A 935 26.56 22.23 -10.11
CA ASP A 935 25.99 22.63 -8.82
C ASP A 935 26.08 24.15 -8.65
N ILE A 936 27.13 24.81 -9.16
CA ILE A 936 27.25 26.27 -9.18
C ILE A 936 26.10 26.89 -9.98
N GLN A 937 25.79 26.34 -11.16
CA GLN A 937 24.66 26.85 -11.97
C GLN A 937 23.32 26.71 -11.24
N GLU A 938 23.13 25.60 -10.51
CA GLU A 938 21.94 25.41 -9.69
C GLU A 938 21.91 26.38 -8.50
N LEU A 939 23.04 26.59 -7.81
CA LEU A 939 23.18 27.56 -6.74
C LEU A 939 22.81 28.97 -7.21
N ILE A 940 23.28 29.38 -8.39
CA ILE A 940 22.91 30.67 -9.00
C ILE A 940 21.40 30.71 -9.25
N ARG A 941 20.85 29.68 -9.89
CA ARG A 941 19.43 29.59 -10.27
C ARG A 941 18.50 29.76 -9.08
N VAL A 942 18.81 29.10 -7.95
CA VAL A 942 17.91 29.07 -6.79
C VAL A 942 18.16 30.16 -5.77
N ASN A 943 19.32 30.82 -5.77
CA ASN A 943 19.63 31.84 -4.75
C ASN A 943 19.58 33.27 -5.28
N VAL A 944 19.95 33.54 -6.54
CA VAL A 944 19.99 34.92 -7.07
C VAL A 944 18.60 35.59 -7.08
N PRO A 945 17.51 34.93 -7.54
CA PRO A 945 16.18 35.54 -7.52
C PRO A 945 15.69 35.85 -6.09
N GLY A 946 15.93 34.91 -5.17
CA GLY A 946 15.63 35.05 -3.74
C GLY A 946 16.36 36.20 -3.08
N LEU A 947 17.69 36.25 -3.22
CA LEU A 947 18.53 37.34 -2.73
C LEU A 947 18.07 38.70 -3.28
N ARG A 948 17.73 38.76 -4.57
CA ARG A 948 17.20 39.99 -5.18
C ARG A 948 15.89 40.42 -4.54
N ARG A 949 14.90 39.52 -4.41
CA ARG A 949 13.61 39.86 -3.79
C ARG A 949 13.75 40.25 -2.31
N MET A 950 14.66 39.61 -1.58
CA MET A 950 15.00 40.00 -0.22
C MET A 950 15.45 41.47 -0.17
N LEU A 951 16.35 41.88 -1.07
CA LEU A 951 16.83 43.26 -1.16
C LEU A 951 15.72 44.22 -1.61
N GLU A 952 14.86 43.83 -2.56
CA GLU A 952 13.73 44.65 -3.00
C GLU A 952 12.77 44.96 -1.84
N GLN A 953 12.53 43.97 -0.99
CA GLN A 953 11.64 44.04 0.17
C GLN A 953 12.34 44.43 1.48
N ALA A 954 13.65 44.69 1.44
CA ALA A 954 14.42 45.04 2.63
C ALA A 954 13.86 46.31 3.30
N PRO A 955 13.94 46.39 4.65
CA PRO A 955 13.69 47.62 5.39
C PRO A 955 14.44 48.81 4.80
N ARG A 956 13.87 50.00 5.00
CA ARG A 956 14.47 51.27 4.56
C ARG A 956 15.32 51.92 5.66
N GLU A 957 15.22 51.42 6.88
CA GLU A 957 15.90 51.92 8.06
C GLU A 957 16.48 50.77 8.89
N ARG A 958 17.55 51.07 9.63
CA ARG A 958 18.15 50.15 10.62
C ARG A 958 17.16 49.85 11.74
N ALA A 959 17.26 48.67 12.33
CA ALA A 959 16.48 48.27 13.49
C ALA A 959 16.72 49.25 14.65
N ALA A 960 15.65 49.78 15.24
CA ALA A 960 15.74 50.67 16.40
C ALA A 960 16.10 49.93 17.69
N LEU A 961 15.66 48.68 17.83
CA LEU A 961 16.01 47.77 18.91
C LEU A 961 16.92 46.69 18.34
N HIS A 962 18.18 46.69 18.75
CA HIS A 962 19.17 45.80 18.16
C HIS A 962 20.25 45.34 19.13
N ARG A 963 20.29 45.89 20.35
CA ARG A 963 21.24 45.45 21.37
C ARG A 963 20.78 44.13 22.00
N PHE A 964 21.71 43.21 22.16
CA PHE A 964 21.49 42.00 22.95
C PHE A 964 21.37 42.38 24.45
N THR A 965 20.29 41.95 25.09
CA THR A 965 20.03 42.19 26.53
C THR A 965 19.93 40.89 27.33
N GLY A 966 20.18 39.76 26.69
CA GLY A 966 20.09 38.43 27.27
C GLY A 966 21.34 38.04 28.07
N LYS A 967 21.41 36.77 28.45
CA LYS A 967 22.58 36.15 29.09
C LYS A 967 23.39 35.36 28.09
N CYS A 968 24.70 35.54 28.18
CA CYS A 968 25.67 34.75 27.46
C CYS A 968 25.98 33.47 28.24
N ASP A 969 25.93 32.34 27.56
CA ASP A 969 26.34 31.04 28.11
C ASP A 969 27.84 30.81 27.91
N ALA A 970 28.38 29.78 28.56
CA ALA A 970 29.80 29.47 28.49
C ALA A 970 30.25 29.13 27.05
N PRO A 971 31.51 29.43 26.68
CA PRO A 971 32.06 29.03 25.39
C PRO A 971 31.93 27.51 25.18
N GLY A 972 31.29 27.08 24.08
CA GLY A 972 31.04 25.68 23.77
C GLY A 972 29.71 25.11 24.28
N PHE A 973 28.83 25.94 24.83
CA PHE A 973 27.44 25.56 25.09
C PHE A 973 26.72 25.19 23.78
N ASP A 974 26.14 23.98 23.73
CA ASP A 974 25.25 23.49 22.68
C ASP A 974 23.92 23.08 23.35
N PRO A 975 22.80 23.75 23.05
CA PRO A 975 21.51 23.45 23.66
C PRO A 975 20.93 22.09 23.26
N HIS A 976 21.53 21.39 22.29
CA HIS A 976 21.08 20.09 21.80
C HIS A 976 21.79 18.88 22.45
N LEU A 977 22.76 19.12 23.35
CA LEU A 977 23.51 18.07 24.06
C LEU A 977 23.06 17.86 25.52
N GLU A 978 22.05 18.61 25.99
CA GLU A 978 21.34 18.41 27.27
C GLU A 978 19.88 17.96 27.02
#